data_AF-A0A1T4PLX1-F1
#
_entry.id   AF-A0A1T4PLX1-F1
#
_cell.length_a   1.000
_cell.length_b   1.000
_cell.length_c   1.000
_cell.angle_alpha   90.00
_cell.angle_beta   90.00
_cell.angle_gamma   90.00
#
_symmetry.space_group_name_H-M   'P 1'
#
loop_
_entity.id
_entity.type
_entity.pdbx_description
1 polymer ?
#
loop_
_entity_poly.entity_id
_entity_poly.type
_entity_poly.pdbx_seq_one_letter_code
_entity_poly.pdbx_strand_id
1 'polypeptide(L)'
;MKRLHQSLLLLFMAVYFVLAGTTRAFSSDRNMRVMYLYNTAPSLYITDTLPKAAAEAAKKTADAAKKAATDAAKKAVPPKVDGNLFKKIADMFRFRKNARESEKKRVLEIFESLGVNDSIAASSENIKLLIDELSVRENQHYDTLIAIITEIRNAGKHVPADKPNAAQDTVPPEPSESKVVTDKDIEDLTNKLLPLISEKVNEDKSDSKKREALKALRKLRFGANEVQYLTDTAKGIIKPYRLTIKNKAEVYGIYNYNSTNDDDYKFGYLNSIIYNALFINGKTGDIKNLNGWDQSQVITDAQKAGCNVIFTAAISQPASVASFLGNQASQKKFVDNAIYLLKLRRAKGVNISFTDIPSQERDRFSVFIKFLSEVLKVQDSTYKVLITIPAYDRWKVYDLAYLSNYADHFIVDFTKLDPASKGPIAPLRGKADYTIETSISRYLNEDVAPEKLVVSLPYSGAKWQIGQNGDARFIQYNTYSEIRNRYNWPVYYDEMSGNAVMDSLNSRQVPVRSIWYDDEVSLGGKYDYILENGLGGVSVNALGYDKGFGELWDMLAYKFAVIDTVFQKDSLLIKHVPADLGFIDRLKRKMALYWYILKNPCEICFEDIKDPAYRDVVYQYLADLRVDSLINDANKKRPLDKRFISRFEYINHELTSFLGLLTLVFLLLGLICGGIYIYQIKVNSVEWKWKKYGEITLIVVAVFFILFFFAYLFTNDSIPLFGATPAKSPAAVIIGETSATDTIAGVSAATPLADESADTLIADIDTSTACVTDPSTTCINMPLPTLMAIILAGMIAGLLLTRYLIMPLLKRNDIP
;
A
#
# COMPACT_ATOMS: atom_id res chain seq x y z
N MET A 1 35.16 -70.26 20.65
CA MET A 1 34.46 -70.24 19.35
C MET A 1 32.93 -70.19 19.45
N LYS A 2 32.24 -71.02 20.25
CA LYS A 2 30.75 -70.98 20.36
C LYS A 2 30.16 -69.62 20.83
N ARG A 3 30.81 -68.92 21.77
CA ARG A 3 30.34 -67.60 22.26
C ARG A 3 30.54 -66.44 21.26
N LEU A 4 31.55 -66.54 20.38
CA LEU A 4 31.77 -65.58 19.29
C LEU A 4 30.77 -65.82 18.15
N HIS A 5 30.43 -67.09 17.89
CA HIS A 5 29.45 -67.49 16.88
C HIS A 5 28.02 -67.03 17.26
N GLN A 6 27.62 -67.15 18.53
CA GLN A 6 26.32 -66.65 19.01
C GLN A 6 26.20 -65.11 18.99
N SER A 7 27.27 -64.40 19.31
CA SER A 7 27.27 -62.93 19.30
C SER A 7 27.26 -62.38 17.87
N LEU A 8 27.96 -63.03 16.93
CA LEU A 8 27.86 -62.71 15.50
C LEU A 8 26.51 -63.09 14.89
N LEU A 9 25.86 -64.19 15.33
CA LEU A 9 24.54 -64.59 14.82
C LEU A 9 23.45 -63.60 15.21
N LEU A 10 23.50 -63.06 16.44
CA LEU A 10 22.57 -62.02 16.92
C LEU A 10 22.79 -60.69 16.21
N LEU A 11 24.04 -60.34 15.91
CA LEU A 11 24.39 -59.16 15.12
C LEU A 11 23.96 -59.31 13.65
N PHE A 12 24.14 -60.51 13.06
CA PHE A 12 23.68 -60.81 11.70
C PHE A 12 22.14 -60.84 11.59
N MET A 13 21.43 -61.35 12.59
CA MET A 13 19.96 -61.32 12.64
C MET A 13 19.42 -59.89 12.77
N ALA A 14 20.06 -59.05 13.61
CA ALA A 14 19.70 -57.64 13.73
C ALA A 14 19.99 -56.85 12.44
N VAL A 15 21.10 -57.13 11.76
CA VAL A 15 21.48 -56.51 10.48
C VAL A 15 20.59 -57.02 9.33
N TYR A 16 20.17 -58.28 9.33
CA TYR A 16 19.27 -58.87 8.31
C TYR A 16 17.84 -58.30 8.41
N PHE A 17 17.30 -58.13 9.63
CA PHE A 17 16.00 -57.47 9.84
C PHE A 17 16.00 -55.99 9.44
N VAL A 18 17.15 -55.31 9.58
CA VAL A 18 17.32 -53.91 9.15
C VAL A 18 17.51 -53.78 7.63
N LEU A 19 18.24 -54.69 7.00
CA LEU A 19 18.45 -54.70 5.53
C LEU A 19 17.22 -55.14 4.74
N ALA A 20 16.38 -56.03 5.28
CA ALA A 20 15.13 -56.45 4.63
C ALA A 20 14.08 -55.32 4.56
N GLY A 21 14.20 -54.29 5.40
CA GLY A 21 13.31 -53.11 5.40
C GLY A 21 13.71 -52.00 4.43
N THR A 22 14.95 -52.00 3.90
CA THR A 22 15.52 -50.83 3.18
C THR A 22 15.85 -51.07 1.70
N THR A 23 15.54 -52.23 1.12
CA THR A 23 15.90 -52.56 -0.28
C THR A 23 14.98 -51.98 -1.37
N ARG A 24 14.15 -50.97 -1.06
CA ARG A 24 13.38 -50.22 -2.08
C ARG A 24 13.60 -48.72 -2.00
N ALA A 25 14.83 -48.26 -2.02
CA ALA A 25 15.18 -46.92 -2.52
C ALA A 25 16.71 -46.83 -2.67
N PHE A 26 17.17 -46.09 -3.68
CA PHE A 26 18.57 -45.83 -4.05
C PHE A 26 19.22 -46.84 -5.01
N SER A 27 18.89 -46.65 -6.28
CA SER A 27 19.81 -46.83 -7.41
C SER A 27 20.22 -45.44 -7.93
N SER A 28 21.51 -45.31 -8.29
CA SER A 28 22.18 -44.19 -8.97
C SER A 28 22.29 -42.87 -8.18
N ASP A 29 23.43 -42.19 -8.05
CA ASP A 29 24.63 -42.18 -8.87
C ASP A 29 25.83 -41.59 -8.09
N ARG A 30 27.03 -41.93 -8.55
CA ARG A 30 28.33 -41.60 -7.95
C ARG A 30 28.75 -40.17 -8.29
N ASN A 31 29.37 -39.47 -7.34
CA ASN A 31 30.73 -38.98 -7.54
C ASN A 31 31.39 -38.45 -6.25
N MET A 32 32.62 -38.88 -6.07
CA MET A 32 33.47 -38.79 -4.90
C MET A 32 34.53 -37.73 -5.14
N ARG A 33 34.78 -36.80 -4.22
CA ARG A 33 36.09 -36.15 -4.04
C ARG A 33 36.38 -35.87 -2.57
N VAL A 34 37.65 -36.08 -2.25
CA VAL A 34 38.23 -36.41 -0.94
C VAL A 34 39.21 -35.32 -0.52
N MET A 35 39.43 -35.20 0.80
CA MET A 35 40.59 -34.63 1.51
C MET A 35 40.65 -33.09 1.65
N TYR A 36 41.14 -32.46 2.74
CA TYR A 36 42.11 -32.84 3.78
C TYR A 36 41.80 -32.18 5.15
N LEU A 37 42.37 -32.78 6.21
CA LEU A 37 42.47 -32.32 7.60
C LEU A 37 43.18 -30.97 7.79
N TYR A 38 42.87 -30.22 8.86
CA TYR A 38 43.84 -29.96 9.96
C TYR A 38 43.18 -29.37 11.22
N ASN A 39 43.77 -29.78 12.34
CA ASN A 39 43.47 -29.57 13.75
C ASN A 39 43.86 -28.15 14.24
N THR A 40 43.13 -27.62 15.24
CA THR A 40 43.62 -27.20 16.59
C THR A 40 42.73 -26.14 17.26
N ALA A 41 42.39 -26.38 18.52
CA ALA A 41 41.66 -25.55 19.50
C ALA A 41 42.64 -24.51 20.16
N PRO A 42 42.31 -23.71 21.22
CA PRO A 42 41.10 -23.70 22.07
C PRO A 42 40.57 -22.31 22.53
N SER A 43 39.49 -22.42 23.32
CA SER A 43 38.75 -21.50 24.20
C SER A 43 39.46 -20.33 24.89
N LEU A 44 38.71 -19.25 25.18
CA LEU A 44 38.81 -18.52 26.45
C LEU A 44 37.47 -17.85 26.85
N TYR A 45 37.05 -18.07 28.10
CA TYR A 45 35.90 -17.47 28.82
C TYR A 45 36.42 -16.44 29.83
N ILE A 46 35.82 -15.25 29.97
CA ILE A 46 35.83 -14.35 31.16
C ILE A 46 34.58 -13.42 31.02
N THR A 47 33.44 -13.67 31.70
CA THR A 47 32.93 -13.15 33.00
C THR A 47 32.79 -11.63 33.18
N ASP A 48 31.57 -11.25 33.60
CA ASP A 48 31.08 -9.94 34.05
C ASP A 48 31.90 -9.27 35.18
N THR A 49 31.93 -7.93 35.18
CA THR A 49 31.55 -7.05 36.32
C THR A 49 31.64 -5.54 35.95
N LEU A 50 30.52 -4.84 36.20
CA LEU A 50 30.15 -3.39 36.27
C LEU A 50 31.17 -2.39 36.92
N PRO A 51 30.91 -1.07 37.18
CA PRO A 51 30.05 0.02 36.62
C PRO A 51 30.72 1.46 36.67
N LYS A 52 29.90 2.53 36.49
CA LYS A 52 30.03 3.92 37.03
C LYS A 52 30.81 5.03 36.27
N ALA A 53 31.68 4.76 35.31
CA ALA A 53 32.38 5.85 34.58
C ALA A 53 31.53 6.53 33.47
N ALA A 54 30.51 5.84 32.94
CA ALA A 54 29.73 6.31 31.78
C ALA A 54 28.62 7.33 32.14
N ALA A 55 28.18 7.38 33.40
CA ALA A 55 27.11 8.28 33.84
C ALA A 55 27.60 9.71 34.14
N GLU A 56 28.88 9.87 34.49
CA GLU A 56 29.46 11.17 34.85
C GLU A 56 29.88 11.99 33.61
N ALA A 57 30.21 11.28 32.51
CA ALA A 57 30.51 11.89 31.21
C ALA A 57 29.27 12.48 30.51
N ALA A 58 28.08 11.91 30.74
CA ALA A 58 26.82 12.38 30.17
C ALA A 58 26.26 13.63 30.89
N LYS A 59 26.63 13.85 32.16
CA LYS A 59 26.17 15.01 32.94
C LYS A 59 26.97 16.27 32.62
N LYS A 60 28.29 16.15 32.39
CA LYS A 60 29.17 17.28 32.02
C LYS A 60 28.85 17.88 30.64
N THR A 61 28.38 17.09 29.70
CA THR A 61 28.00 17.54 28.34
C THR A 61 26.65 18.26 28.33
N ALA A 62 25.71 17.86 29.20
CA ALA A 62 24.42 18.53 29.35
C ALA A 62 24.53 19.93 29.99
N ASP A 63 25.41 20.09 30.99
CA ASP A 63 25.60 21.37 31.67
C ASP A 63 26.37 22.40 30.81
N ALA A 64 27.24 21.94 29.90
CA ALA A 64 27.92 22.79 28.92
C ALA A 64 26.97 23.34 27.84
N ALA A 65 26.01 22.52 27.38
CA ALA A 65 25.00 22.93 26.41
C ALA A 65 24.01 23.95 26.99
N LYS A 66 23.69 23.85 28.29
CA LYS A 66 22.76 24.76 28.96
C LYS A 66 23.36 26.16 29.17
N LYS A 67 24.68 26.25 29.39
CA LYS A 67 25.43 27.51 29.53
C LYS A 67 25.60 28.25 28.19
N ALA A 68 25.83 27.53 27.10
CA ALA A 68 25.91 28.11 25.75
C ALA A 68 24.57 28.72 25.27
N ALA A 69 23.44 28.13 25.67
CA ALA A 69 22.11 28.65 25.34
C ALA A 69 21.74 29.92 26.14
N THR A 70 22.29 30.10 27.35
CA THR A 70 22.00 31.29 28.19
C THR A 70 22.83 32.51 27.80
N ASP A 71 24.03 32.30 27.25
CA ASP A 71 24.91 33.39 26.78
C ASP A 71 24.46 33.94 25.40
N ALA A 72 23.80 33.11 24.58
CA ALA A 72 23.21 33.54 23.30
C ALA A 72 21.97 34.44 23.47
N ALA A 73 21.24 34.31 24.59
CA ALA A 73 20.03 35.09 24.86
C ALA A 73 20.29 36.50 25.44
N LYS A 74 21.54 36.83 25.83
CA LYS A 74 21.89 38.13 26.45
C LYS A 74 22.45 39.18 25.49
N LYS A 75 22.48 38.93 24.17
CA LYS A 75 23.19 39.79 23.19
C LYS A 75 22.34 40.42 22.07
N ALA A 76 21.03 40.61 22.29
CA ALA A 76 20.17 41.31 21.32
C ALA A 76 19.74 42.69 21.86
N VAL A 77 20.38 43.75 21.33
CA VAL A 77 19.95 45.17 21.42
C VAL A 77 19.55 45.61 20.00
N PRO A 78 18.47 46.37 19.78
CA PRO A 78 17.95 46.64 18.44
C PRO A 78 18.76 47.72 17.70
N PRO A 79 18.94 47.64 16.37
CA PRO A 79 19.64 48.70 15.64
C PRO A 79 18.69 49.82 15.18
N LYS A 80 19.24 51.04 15.23
CA LYS A 80 18.74 52.30 14.67
C LYS A 80 18.38 52.19 13.18
N VAL A 81 17.36 52.95 12.79
CA VAL A 81 16.95 53.18 11.41
C VAL A 81 17.87 54.23 10.77
N ASP A 82 18.63 53.84 9.74
CA ASP A 82 19.41 54.73 8.87
C ASP A 82 18.75 54.86 7.48
N GLY A 83 18.74 56.09 6.95
CA GLY A 83 17.98 56.59 5.80
C GLY A 83 18.33 56.07 4.40
N ASN A 84 18.51 54.76 4.22
CA ASN A 84 18.81 54.15 2.91
C ASN A 84 17.67 53.31 2.32
N LEU A 85 16.47 53.37 2.92
CA LEU A 85 15.28 52.63 2.45
C LEU A 85 14.65 53.27 1.20
N PHE A 86 14.60 54.61 1.12
CA PHE A 86 14.04 55.31 -0.05
C PHE A 86 14.92 55.15 -1.32
N LYS A 87 16.25 55.02 -1.18
CA LYS A 87 17.15 54.78 -2.32
C LYS A 87 17.03 53.33 -2.82
N LYS A 88 16.85 52.35 -1.93
CA LYS A 88 16.55 50.95 -2.31
C LYS A 88 15.15 50.77 -2.91
N ILE A 89 14.16 51.55 -2.48
CA ILE A 89 12.82 51.56 -3.09
C ILE A 89 12.90 52.17 -4.50
N ALA A 90 13.67 53.25 -4.71
CA ALA A 90 13.89 53.83 -6.05
C ALA A 90 14.65 52.89 -7.00
N ASP A 91 15.62 52.12 -6.50
CA ASP A 91 16.32 51.11 -7.30
C ASP A 91 15.46 49.86 -7.57
N MET A 92 14.55 49.48 -6.66
CA MET A 92 13.54 48.44 -6.91
C MET A 92 12.55 48.81 -8.02
N PHE A 93 12.21 50.10 -8.17
CA PHE A 93 11.43 50.58 -9.31
C PHE A 93 12.23 50.60 -10.63
N ARG A 94 13.57 50.79 -10.59
CA ARG A 94 14.45 50.64 -11.77
C ARG A 94 14.58 49.19 -12.24
N PHE A 95 14.61 48.22 -11.33
CA PHE A 95 14.58 46.80 -11.69
C PHE A 95 13.24 46.36 -12.31
N ARG A 96 12.10 46.89 -11.85
CA ARG A 96 10.80 46.67 -12.52
C ARG A 96 10.73 47.31 -13.91
N LYS A 97 11.35 48.47 -14.11
CA LYS A 97 11.41 49.12 -15.43
C LYS A 97 12.27 48.33 -16.41
N ASN A 98 13.42 47.82 -15.97
CA ASN A 98 14.30 46.96 -16.78
C ASN A 98 13.73 45.57 -17.03
N ALA A 99 13.02 44.97 -16.06
CA ALA A 99 12.31 43.70 -16.24
C ALA A 99 11.17 43.84 -17.26
N ARG A 100 10.37 44.91 -17.17
CA ARG A 100 9.34 45.24 -18.16
C ARG A 100 9.90 45.54 -19.54
N GLU A 101 11.04 46.23 -19.66
CA GLU A 101 11.75 46.44 -20.93
C GLU A 101 12.29 45.13 -21.52
N SER A 102 12.80 44.21 -20.69
CA SER A 102 13.27 42.89 -21.13
C SER A 102 12.12 41.97 -21.55
N GLU A 103 10.98 42.04 -20.86
CA GLU A 103 9.75 41.35 -21.25
C GLU A 103 9.16 41.96 -22.52
N LYS A 104 9.14 43.30 -22.66
CA LYS A 104 8.72 44.01 -23.88
C LYS A 104 9.58 43.62 -25.09
N LYS A 105 10.91 43.51 -24.92
CA LYS A 105 11.82 43.00 -25.97
C LYS A 105 11.57 41.53 -26.33
N ARG A 106 11.40 40.66 -25.33
CA ARG A 106 11.14 39.24 -25.56
C ARG A 106 9.77 39.00 -26.21
N VAL A 107 8.78 39.84 -25.91
CA VAL A 107 7.45 39.83 -26.56
C VAL A 107 7.53 40.37 -27.98
N LEU A 108 8.32 41.42 -28.25
CA LEU A 108 8.61 41.90 -29.61
C LEU A 108 9.30 40.83 -30.47
N GLU A 109 10.26 40.09 -29.91
CA GLU A 109 10.89 38.93 -30.58
C GLU A 109 9.89 37.80 -30.87
N ILE A 110 8.93 37.56 -29.98
CA ILE A 110 7.86 36.58 -30.22
C ILE A 110 6.89 37.08 -31.32
N PHE A 111 6.53 38.37 -31.32
CA PHE A 111 5.73 39.00 -32.39
C PHE A 111 6.43 38.94 -33.76
N GLU A 112 7.75 39.13 -33.80
CA GLU A 112 8.56 38.94 -35.00
C GLU A 112 8.63 37.46 -35.42
N SER A 113 8.78 36.53 -34.47
CA SER A 113 8.84 35.09 -34.75
C SER A 113 7.51 34.49 -35.24
N LEU A 114 6.38 35.13 -34.93
CA LEU A 114 5.04 34.77 -35.38
C LEU A 114 4.71 35.34 -36.78
N GLY A 115 5.67 36.00 -37.44
CA GLY A 115 5.55 36.49 -38.83
C GLY A 115 4.48 37.56 -39.00
N VAL A 116 4.21 38.37 -37.97
CA VAL A 116 3.10 39.34 -37.99
C VAL A 116 3.46 40.64 -38.71
N ASN A 117 4.75 40.98 -38.85
CA ASN A 117 5.16 42.25 -39.48
C ASN A 117 4.75 42.38 -40.95
N ASP A 118 4.64 41.28 -41.70
CA ASP A 118 4.34 41.32 -43.14
C ASP A 118 2.83 41.33 -43.46
N SER A 119 1.95 41.42 -42.45
CA SER A 119 0.49 41.42 -42.66
C SER A 119 -0.26 42.56 -41.97
N ILE A 120 0.44 43.50 -41.31
CA ILE A 120 -0.20 44.68 -40.70
C ILE A 120 -0.31 45.80 -41.75
N ALA A 121 -1.18 45.58 -42.73
CA ALA A 121 -1.95 46.66 -43.34
C ALA A 121 -3.38 46.61 -42.78
N ALA A 122 -3.51 46.45 -41.46
CA ALA A 122 -4.81 46.47 -40.80
C ALA A 122 -5.19 47.94 -40.52
N SER A 123 -6.35 48.37 -41.02
CA SER A 123 -6.89 49.71 -40.76
C SER A 123 -7.04 49.94 -39.25
N SER A 124 -6.92 51.19 -38.79
CA SER A 124 -7.10 51.57 -37.38
C SER A 124 -8.46 51.19 -36.80
N GLU A 125 -9.43 50.92 -37.65
CA GLU A 125 -10.76 50.42 -37.31
C GLU A 125 -10.73 48.97 -36.81
N ASN A 126 -9.92 48.10 -37.42
CA ASN A 126 -9.77 46.69 -37.00
C ASN A 126 -9.06 46.57 -35.65
N ILE A 127 -8.07 47.44 -35.38
CA ILE A 127 -7.37 47.47 -34.09
C ILE A 127 -8.28 48.03 -32.99
N LYS A 128 -9.12 49.03 -33.31
CA LYS A 128 -10.14 49.52 -32.37
C LYS A 128 -11.21 48.50 -32.07
N LEU A 129 -11.72 47.79 -33.08
CA LEU A 129 -12.65 46.66 -32.88
C LEU A 129 -12.04 45.59 -31.99
N LEU A 130 -10.75 45.25 -32.17
CA LEU A 130 -10.06 44.31 -31.29
C LEU A 130 -9.97 44.84 -29.85
N ILE A 131 -9.65 46.12 -29.67
CA ILE A 131 -9.56 46.77 -28.35
C ILE A 131 -10.93 46.84 -27.66
N ASP A 132 -12.01 47.10 -28.41
CA ASP A 132 -13.38 47.17 -27.90
C ASP A 132 -13.90 45.77 -27.54
N GLU A 133 -13.70 44.76 -28.40
CA GLU A 133 -14.05 43.36 -28.14
C GLU A 133 -13.29 42.80 -26.91
N LEU A 134 -12.00 43.15 -26.77
CA LEU A 134 -11.18 42.84 -25.59
C LEU A 134 -11.62 43.58 -24.32
N SER A 135 -12.36 44.68 -24.45
CA SER A 135 -12.92 45.41 -23.30
C SER A 135 -14.32 44.92 -22.91
N VAL A 136 -15.06 44.33 -23.85
CA VAL A 136 -16.40 43.77 -23.65
C VAL A 136 -16.33 42.35 -23.04
N ARG A 137 -15.26 41.59 -23.32
CA ARG A 137 -15.03 40.26 -22.75
C ARG A 137 -13.95 40.34 -21.66
N GLU A 138 -14.35 40.71 -20.46
CA GLU A 138 -13.50 40.56 -19.27
C GLU A 138 -12.95 39.12 -19.21
N ASN A 139 -11.62 39.01 -19.31
CA ASN A 139 -10.75 37.86 -19.06
C ASN A 139 -11.40 36.48 -19.21
N GLN A 140 -11.19 35.81 -20.35
CA GLN A 140 -10.92 34.36 -20.37
C GLN A 140 -10.54 33.88 -21.79
N HIS A 141 -9.45 33.09 -21.82
CA HIS A 141 -8.91 32.27 -22.91
C HIS A 141 -8.05 32.95 -23.99
N TYR A 142 -6.73 32.76 -23.86
CA TYR A 142 -5.69 33.01 -24.88
C TYR A 142 -6.03 32.35 -26.24
N ASP A 143 -6.65 31.16 -26.22
CA ASP A 143 -7.01 30.41 -27.43
C ASP A 143 -8.15 31.07 -28.21
N THR A 144 -9.11 31.71 -27.52
CA THR A 144 -10.16 32.51 -28.14
C THR A 144 -9.58 33.76 -28.81
N LEU A 145 -8.53 34.33 -28.22
CA LEU A 145 -7.81 35.49 -28.75
C LEU A 145 -7.01 35.13 -30.01
N ILE A 146 -6.34 33.97 -30.04
CA ILE A 146 -5.69 33.42 -31.24
C ILE A 146 -6.72 33.11 -32.35
N ALA A 147 -7.89 32.56 -32.00
CA ALA A 147 -8.94 32.26 -32.96
C ALA A 147 -9.48 33.53 -33.63
N ILE A 148 -9.75 34.59 -32.86
CA ILE A 148 -10.20 35.90 -33.37
C ILE A 148 -9.12 36.55 -34.23
N ILE A 149 -7.84 36.52 -33.81
CA ILE A 149 -6.72 37.02 -34.62
C ILE A 149 -6.62 36.26 -35.95
N THR A 150 -6.84 34.95 -35.93
CA THR A 150 -6.82 34.10 -37.13
C THR A 150 -8.01 34.39 -38.04
N GLU A 151 -9.18 34.67 -37.48
CA GLU A 151 -10.39 35.04 -38.21
C GLU A 151 -10.25 36.40 -38.90
N ILE A 152 -9.68 37.40 -38.21
CA ILE A 152 -9.37 38.72 -38.78
C ILE A 152 -8.28 38.63 -39.87
N ARG A 153 -7.25 37.79 -39.66
CA ARG A 153 -6.22 37.51 -40.67
C ARG A 153 -6.81 36.86 -41.93
N ASN A 154 -7.85 36.04 -41.78
CA ASN A 154 -8.55 35.41 -42.90
C ASN A 154 -9.52 36.38 -43.60
N ALA A 155 -10.18 37.28 -42.85
CA ALA A 155 -11.03 38.33 -43.40
C ALA A 155 -10.27 39.34 -44.28
N GLY A 156 -8.98 39.58 -44.00
CA GLY A 156 -8.11 40.45 -44.80
C GLY A 156 -7.61 39.85 -46.13
N LYS A 157 -7.86 38.57 -46.42
CA LYS A 157 -7.36 37.88 -47.64
C LYS A 157 -8.33 37.88 -48.83
N HIS A 158 -9.50 38.50 -48.72
CA HIS A 158 -10.45 38.63 -49.84
C HIS A 158 -10.48 40.05 -50.42
N VAL A 159 -9.47 40.36 -51.23
CA VAL A 159 -9.57 41.40 -52.27
C VAL A 159 -9.24 40.74 -53.61
N PRO A 160 -10.23 40.51 -54.50
CA PRO A 160 -9.94 40.04 -55.85
C PRO A 160 -9.39 41.19 -56.68
N ALA A 161 -8.19 41.01 -57.22
CA ALA A 161 -7.65 41.87 -58.27
C ALA A 161 -8.18 41.36 -59.63
N ASP A 162 -9.08 42.11 -60.25
CA ASP A 162 -8.95 42.53 -61.66
C ASP A 162 -10.10 43.46 -62.09
N LYS A 163 -9.72 44.58 -62.70
CA LYS A 163 -10.52 45.50 -63.53
C LYS A 163 -9.89 45.43 -64.94
N PRO A 164 -10.57 45.73 -66.07
CA PRO A 164 -11.17 47.08 -66.29
C PRO A 164 -12.42 47.09 -67.21
N ASN A 165 -13.31 48.09 -67.21
CA ASN A 165 -13.14 49.45 -67.71
C ASN A 165 -14.50 50.19 -67.64
N ALA A 166 -14.44 51.52 -67.66
CA ALA A 166 -15.38 52.51 -68.22
C ALA A 166 -15.81 53.62 -67.24
N ALA A 167 -15.73 54.84 -67.78
CA ALA A 167 -15.84 56.16 -67.19
C ALA A 167 -17.19 56.44 -66.50
N GLN A 168 -17.25 57.39 -65.54
CA GLN A 168 -17.44 58.84 -65.77
C GLN A 168 -17.57 59.61 -64.44
N ASP A 169 -17.02 60.83 -64.45
CA ASP A 169 -17.19 62.03 -63.63
C ASP A 169 -18.13 62.04 -62.41
N THR A 170 -17.64 62.51 -61.24
CA THR A 170 -17.94 63.86 -60.67
C THR A 170 -17.47 64.02 -59.20
N VAL A 171 -16.70 65.08 -58.96
CA VAL A 171 -16.52 65.93 -57.73
C VAL A 171 -16.14 65.27 -56.37
N PRO A 172 -15.09 65.77 -55.67
CA PRO A 172 -14.59 65.19 -54.42
C PRO A 172 -15.30 65.70 -53.16
N PRO A 173 -15.44 64.87 -52.10
CA PRO A 173 -15.35 65.34 -50.73
C PRO A 173 -13.98 65.00 -50.12
N GLU A 174 -13.57 65.88 -49.22
CA GLU A 174 -12.32 65.97 -48.46
C GLU A 174 -11.84 64.66 -47.78
N PRO A 175 -10.53 64.54 -47.47
CA PRO A 175 -9.92 63.31 -47.01
C PRO A 175 -10.45 62.91 -45.62
N SER A 176 -11.12 61.76 -45.51
CA SER A 176 -11.27 61.11 -44.22
C SER A 176 -9.90 60.58 -43.78
N GLU A 177 -9.41 61.13 -42.67
CA GLU A 177 -8.18 60.75 -42.00
C GLU A 177 -8.06 59.22 -41.90
N SER A 178 -7.08 58.65 -42.60
CA SER A 178 -6.49 57.39 -42.16
C SER A 178 -5.83 57.66 -40.81
N LYS A 179 -6.56 57.40 -39.71
CA LYS A 179 -5.96 57.44 -38.38
C LYS A 179 -4.83 56.43 -38.35
N VAL A 180 -3.60 56.94 -38.38
CA VAL A 180 -2.37 56.17 -38.26
C VAL A 180 -2.38 55.54 -36.86
N VAL A 181 -2.13 54.23 -36.79
CA VAL A 181 -1.98 53.49 -35.53
C VAL A 181 -0.89 54.20 -34.72
N THR A 182 -1.24 54.72 -33.54
CA THR A 182 -0.28 55.47 -32.73
C THR A 182 0.52 54.52 -31.82
N ASP A 183 1.75 54.90 -31.47
CA ASP A 183 2.58 54.13 -30.52
C ASP A 183 1.87 53.87 -29.19
N LYS A 184 0.93 54.75 -28.82
CA LYS A 184 0.05 54.60 -27.67
C LYS A 184 -0.95 53.44 -27.83
N ASP A 185 -1.52 53.24 -29.03
CA ASP A 185 -2.43 52.13 -29.31
C ASP A 185 -1.68 50.77 -29.25
N ILE A 186 -0.43 50.75 -29.73
CA ILE A 186 0.45 49.58 -29.65
C ILE A 186 0.88 49.31 -28.20
N GLU A 187 1.17 50.35 -27.42
CA GLU A 187 1.53 50.23 -26.00
C GLU A 187 0.33 49.78 -25.15
N ASP A 188 -0.87 50.29 -25.39
CA ASP A 188 -2.10 49.85 -24.71
C ASP A 188 -2.45 48.40 -25.05
N LEU A 189 -2.30 47.99 -26.32
CA LEU A 189 -2.48 46.59 -26.73
C LEU A 189 -1.42 45.68 -26.07
N THR A 190 -0.15 46.10 -26.04
CA THR A 190 0.94 45.35 -25.41
C THR A 190 0.73 45.21 -23.91
N ASN A 191 0.29 46.27 -23.22
CA ASN A 191 -0.01 46.25 -21.79
C ASN A 191 -1.21 45.34 -21.44
N LYS A 192 -2.15 45.15 -22.37
CA LYS A 192 -3.26 44.19 -22.22
C LYS A 192 -2.87 42.74 -22.53
N LEU A 193 -1.96 42.50 -23.48
CA LEU A 193 -1.53 41.15 -23.87
C LEU A 193 -0.44 40.56 -22.95
N LEU A 194 0.40 41.41 -22.36
CA LEU A 194 1.50 40.98 -21.48
C LEU A 194 1.03 40.13 -20.27
N PRO A 195 0.00 40.50 -19.50
CA PRO A 195 -0.50 39.66 -18.42
C PRO A 195 -1.02 38.31 -18.91
N LEU A 196 -1.71 38.26 -20.06
CA LEU A 196 -2.26 37.03 -20.64
C LEU A 196 -1.16 36.06 -21.09
N ILE A 197 -0.07 36.57 -21.68
CA ILE A 197 1.09 35.75 -22.07
C ILE A 197 1.84 35.25 -20.82
N SER A 198 2.00 36.10 -19.80
CA SER A 198 2.63 35.70 -18.54
C SER A 198 1.83 34.61 -17.82
N GLU A 199 0.51 34.76 -17.78
CA GLU A 199 -0.42 33.78 -17.25
C GLU A 199 -0.31 32.45 -18.01
N LYS A 200 -0.36 32.47 -19.34
CA LYS A 200 -0.20 31.26 -20.16
C LYS A 200 1.14 30.54 -19.94
N VAL A 201 2.24 31.31 -19.84
CA VAL A 201 3.57 30.73 -19.53
C VAL A 201 3.62 30.10 -18.13
N ASN A 202 2.88 30.66 -17.17
CA ASN A 202 2.79 30.09 -15.83
C ASN A 202 1.90 28.84 -15.79
N GLU A 203 0.79 28.84 -16.53
CA GLU A 203 -0.05 27.65 -16.76
C GLU A 203 0.76 26.52 -17.40
N ASP A 204 1.48 26.78 -18.49
CA ASP A 204 2.28 25.76 -19.19
C ASP A 204 3.36 25.14 -18.28
N LYS A 205 3.99 25.97 -17.42
CA LYS A 205 4.94 25.50 -16.40
C LYS A 205 4.24 24.66 -15.33
N SER A 206 3.06 25.08 -14.88
CA SER A 206 2.25 24.33 -13.91
C SER A 206 1.85 22.97 -14.47
N ASP A 207 1.40 22.92 -15.72
CA ASP A 207 1.01 21.71 -16.43
C ASP A 207 2.20 20.77 -16.64
N SER A 208 3.37 21.31 -16.97
CA SER A 208 4.60 20.52 -17.03
C SER A 208 4.91 19.83 -15.70
N LYS A 209 4.80 20.57 -14.58
CA LYS A 209 5.01 20.01 -13.23
C LYS A 209 3.95 18.97 -12.88
N LYS A 210 2.68 19.23 -13.18
CA LYS A 210 1.56 18.28 -13.01
C LYS A 210 1.84 16.98 -13.76
N ARG A 211 2.23 17.05 -15.03
CA ARG A 211 2.56 15.87 -15.85
C ARG A 211 3.74 15.07 -15.29
N GLU A 212 4.79 15.74 -14.82
CA GLU A 212 5.96 15.07 -14.23
C GLU A 212 5.62 14.37 -12.91
N ALA A 213 4.89 15.05 -12.02
CA ALA A 213 4.42 14.48 -10.76
C ALA A 213 3.52 13.25 -11.00
N LEU A 214 2.57 13.34 -11.93
CA LEU A 214 1.69 12.22 -12.28
C LEU A 214 2.44 11.05 -12.92
N LYS A 215 3.48 11.32 -13.72
CA LYS A 215 4.35 10.26 -14.27
C LYS A 215 5.05 9.49 -13.15
N ALA A 216 5.56 10.19 -12.13
CA ALA A 216 6.18 9.55 -10.96
C ALA A 216 5.17 8.73 -10.14
N LEU A 217 3.97 9.29 -9.88
CA LEU A 217 2.91 8.60 -9.15
C LEU A 217 2.41 7.35 -9.88
N ARG A 218 2.21 7.42 -11.20
CA ARG A 218 1.82 6.25 -12.02
C ARG A 218 2.88 5.16 -11.99
N LYS A 219 4.17 5.52 -12.06
CA LYS A 219 5.27 4.55 -11.94
C LYS A 219 5.22 3.82 -10.59
N LEU A 220 4.93 4.52 -9.50
CA LEU A 220 4.81 3.90 -8.17
C LEU A 220 3.52 3.09 -7.98
N ARG A 221 2.42 3.51 -8.59
CA ARG A 221 1.14 2.79 -8.53
C ARG A 221 1.21 1.42 -9.21
N PHE A 222 1.85 1.36 -10.38
CA PHE A 222 1.98 0.11 -11.16
C PHE A 222 3.29 -0.64 -10.88
N GLY A 223 4.32 0.05 -10.42
CA GLY A 223 5.61 -0.51 -10.03
C GLY A 223 5.53 -1.08 -8.62
N ALA A 224 5.00 -2.28 -8.51
CA ALA A 224 5.05 -3.06 -7.29
C ALA A 224 6.49 -3.12 -6.74
N ASN A 225 6.64 -2.79 -5.45
CA ASN A 225 7.67 -3.35 -4.57
C ASN A 225 9.14 -3.05 -4.87
N GLU A 226 9.49 -2.01 -5.64
CA GLU A 226 10.90 -1.64 -5.76
C GLU A 226 11.38 -0.98 -4.45
N VAL A 227 12.00 -1.79 -3.58
CA VAL A 227 12.73 -1.30 -2.40
C VAL A 227 13.90 -0.46 -2.91
N GLN A 228 13.84 0.85 -2.69
CA GLN A 228 14.93 1.76 -3.05
C GLN A 228 15.92 1.84 -1.90
N TYR A 229 17.19 1.64 -2.24
CA TYR A 229 18.29 1.73 -1.30
C TYR A 229 18.84 3.16 -1.33
N LEU A 230 18.50 3.98 -0.32
CA LEU A 230 19.16 5.26 -0.14
C LEU A 230 20.49 5.03 0.58
N THR A 231 21.59 5.44 -0.07
CA THR A 231 22.94 5.35 0.49
C THR A 231 23.24 6.64 1.24
N ASP A 232 23.43 6.57 2.56
CA ASP A 232 23.96 7.70 3.32
C ASP A 232 25.49 7.72 3.16
N THR A 233 25.99 8.60 2.30
CA THR A 233 27.42 8.77 1.97
C THR A 233 28.27 9.18 3.16
N ALA A 234 27.68 9.66 4.27
CA ALA A 234 28.42 10.06 5.46
C ALA A 234 28.76 8.91 6.41
N LYS A 235 28.11 7.74 6.29
CA LYS A 235 28.28 6.62 7.26
C LYS A 235 28.44 5.24 6.63
N GLY A 236 28.34 5.10 5.31
CA GLY A 236 28.43 3.79 4.64
C GLY A 236 27.30 2.83 5.02
N ILE A 237 26.18 3.36 5.55
CA ILE A 237 25.01 2.57 5.94
C ILE A 237 23.98 2.68 4.82
N ILE A 238 23.63 1.53 4.23
CA ILE A 238 22.52 1.41 3.28
C ILE A 238 21.24 1.22 4.09
N LYS A 239 20.30 2.15 3.98
CA LYS A 239 18.95 1.99 4.55
C LYS A 239 17.98 1.69 3.41
N PRO A 240 17.35 0.51 3.37
CA PRO A 240 16.30 0.25 2.40
C PRO A 240 15.04 1.02 2.81
N TYR A 241 14.49 1.76 1.85
CA TYR A 241 13.20 2.43 1.97
C TYR A 241 12.27 1.86 0.91
N ARG A 242 11.03 1.61 1.30
CA ARG A 242 9.97 1.34 0.33
C ARG A 242 9.28 2.65 0.02
N LEU A 243 9.22 3.00 -1.27
CA LEU A 243 8.39 4.11 -1.72
C LEU A 243 6.94 3.65 -1.73
N THR A 244 6.08 4.42 -1.08
CA THR A 244 4.64 4.18 -1.02
C THR A 244 3.90 5.47 -1.35
N ILE A 245 2.69 5.35 -1.88
CA ILE A 245 1.81 6.51 -2.05
C ILE A 245 1.04 6.71 -0.75
N LYS A 246 1.04 7.94 -0.26
CA LYS A 246 0.21 8.37 0.87
C LYS A 246 -0.55 9.63 0.46
N ASN A 247 -1.69 9.90 1.08
CA ASN A 247 -2.44 11.13 0.85
C ASN A 247 -2.12 12.19 1.92
N LYS A 248 -2.08 13.47 1.53
CA LYS A 248 -1.90 14.61 2.43
C LYS A 248 -3.05 14.77 3.43
N ALA A 249 -4.26 14.42 2.99
CA ALA A 249 -5.50 14.38 3.75
C ALA A 249 -6.34 13.18 3.27
N GLU A 250 -7.42 12.83 3.95
CA GLU A 250 -8.17 11.61 3.62
C GLU A 250 -8.94 11.76 2.29
N VAL A 251 -8.82 10.76 1.43
CA VAL A 251 -9.52 10.69 0.15
C VAL A 251 -10.46 9.50 0.15
N TYR A 252 -11.76 9.79 0.09
CA TYR A 252 -12.82 8.80 0.06
C TYR A 252 -13.44 8.72 -1.34
N GLY A 253 -13.61 7.50 -1.86
CA GLY A 253 -14.40 7.26 -3.07
C GLY A 253 -15.77 6.70 -2.73
N ILE A 254 -16.86 7.42 -3.02
CA ILE A 254 -18.21 6.91 -2.79
C ILE A 254 -18.61 6.03 -3.97
N TYR A 255 -18.86 4.74 -3.70
CA TYR A 255 -19.36 3.78 -4.67
C TYR A 255 -20.83 3.49 -4.41
N ASN A 256 -21.70 3.78 -5.38
CA ASN A 256 -23.12 3.47 -5.25
C ASN A 256 -23.38 1.99 -5.53
N TYR A 257 -24.14 1.31 -4.67
CA TYR A 257 -24.42 -0.13 -4.72
C TYR A 257 -25.12 -0.56 -6.02
N ASN A 258 -25.86 0.37 -6.64
CA ASN A 258 -26.57 0.19 -7.90
C ASN A 258 -25.73 0.65 -9.11
N SER A 259 -24.45 0.98 -8.91
CA SER A 259 -23.54 1.30 -9.99
C SER A 259 -23.35 0.08 -10.88
N THR A 260 -23.62 0.26 -12.16
CA THR A 260 -23.35 -0.74 -13.22
C THR A 260 -22.03 -0.46 -13.93
N ASN A 261 -21.24 0.49 -13.42
CA ASN A 261 -20.00 0.90 -14.05
C ASN A 261 -18.88 -0.10 -13.72
N ASP A 262 -18.50 -0.87 -14.74
CA ASP A 262 -17.19 -1.52 -14.82
C ASP A 262 -16.19 -0.48 -15.31
N ASP A 263 -15.40 0.08 -14.38
CA ASP A 263 -14.42 1.13 -14.63
C ASP A 263 -13.11 0.77 -13.94
N ASP A 264 -11.98 1.22 -14.50
CA ASP A 264 -10.64 0.99 -13.92
C ASP A 264 -10.41 1.97 -12.77
N TYR A 265 -11.03 1.68 -11.64
CA TYR A 265 -10.95 2.51 -10.44
C TYR A 265 -9.50 2.57 -9.92
N LYS A 266 -8.98 3.78 -9.77
CA LYS A 266 -7.59 4.03 -9.33
C LYS A 266 -7.50 3.99 -7.79
N PHE A 267 -7.86 2.86 -7.18
CA PHE A 267 -7.94 2.69 -5.72
C PHE A 267 -6.66 3.04 -4.97
N GLY A 268 -5.48 2.91 -5.60
CA GLY A 268 -4.20 3.29 -5.01
C GLY A 268 -4.02 4.79 -4.72
N TYR A 269 -4.97 5.64 -5.11
CA TYR A 269 -5.02 7.06 -4.74
C TYR A 269 -6.05 7.36 -3.65
N LEU A 270 -6.80 6.36 -3.18
CA LEU A 270 -7.83 6.50 -2.15
C LEU A 270 -7.35 5.93 -0.81
N ASN A 271 -7.75 6.55 0.29
CA ASN A 271 -7.59 5.99 1.63
C ASN A 271 -8.66 4.94 1.93
N SER A 272 -9.90 5.21 1.51
CA SER A 272 -11.03 4.31 1.69
C SER A 272 -12.07 4.46 0.58
N ILE A 273 -12.76 3.39 0.23
CA ILE A 273 -14.04 3.48 -0.47
C ILE A 273 -15.19 3.49 0.54
N ILE A 274 -16.24 4.24 0.23
CA ILE A 274 -17.51 4.23 0.97
C ILE A 274 -18.56 3.55 0.10
N TYR A 275 -18.94 2.33 0.46
CA TYR A 275 -20.00 1.57 -0.20
C TYR A 275 -21.37 2.09 0.22
N ASN A 276 -22.05 2.78 -0.70
CA ASN A 276 -23.29 3.49 -0.46
C ASN A 276 -24.46 2.78 -1.15
N ALA A 277 -25.47 2.22 -0.48
CA ALA A 277 -25.70 2.15 0.96
C ALA A 277 -26.40 0.84 1.33
N LEU A 278 -26.32 0.47 2.61
CA LEU A 278 -27.18 -0.52 3.24
C LEU A 278 -28.29 0.21 4.03
N PHE A 279 -29.55 -0.12 3.75
CA PHE A 279 -30.68 0.56 4.36
C PHE A 279 -31.14 -0.12 5.66
N ILE A 280 -31.31 0.66 6.72
CA ILE A 280 -31.81 0.17 8.01
C ILE A 280 -33.34 0.18 8.01
N ASN A 281 -33.95 -0.87 8.57
CA ASN A 281 -35.35 -0.89 8.95
C ASN A 281 -35.54 -0.14 10.27
N GLY A 282 -36.15 1.04 10.25
CA GLY A 282 -36.27 1.86 11.45
C GLY A 282 -37.15 1.27 12.57
N LYS A 283 -37.94 0.23 12.29
CA LYS A 283 -38.72 -0.46 13.32
C LYS A 283 -37.92 -1.56 14.03
N THR A 284 -37.16 -2.36 13.29
CA THR A 284 -36.48 -3.55 13.84
C THR A 284 -34.98 -3.35 14.08
N GLY A 285 -34.37 -2.38 13.40
CA GLY A 285 -32.91 -2.21 13.37
C GLY A 285 -32.17 -3.13 12.40
N ASP A 286 -32.89 -4.01 11.69
CA ASP A 286 -32.28 -4.89 10.71
C ASP A 286 -31.88 -4.15 9.43
N ILE A 287 -30.89 -4.71 8.74
CA ILE A 287 -30.54 -4.28 7.39
C ILE A 287 -31.56 -4.87 6.42
N LYS A 288 -32.24 -4.02 5.64
CA LYS A 288 -33.31 -4.42 4.72
C LYS A 288 -32.80 -5.35 3.61
N ASN A 289 -31.63 -5.06 3.07
CA ASN A 289 -30.93 -5.84 2.06
C ASN A 289 -29.42 -5.50 2.16
N LEU A 290 -28.57 -6.51 1.91
CA LEU A 290 -27.12 -6.33 1.84
C LEU A 290 -26.67 -5.53 0.61
N ASN A 291 -27.54 -5.38 -0.40
CA ASN A 291 -27.28 -4.61 -1.61
C ASN A 291 -25.97 -5.03 -2.31
N GLY A 292 -25.63 -6.32 -2.24
CA GLY A 292 -24.39 -6.87 -2.80
C GLY A 292 -23.16 -6.69 -1.92
N TRP A 293 -23.26 -6.13 -0.70
CA TRP A 293 -22.16 -5.99 0.25
C TRP A 293 -21.40 -7.30 0.52
N ASP A 294 -22.08 -8.43 0.44
CA ASP A 294 -21.57 -9.79 0.66
C ASP A 294 -20.87 -10.41 -0.57
N GLN A 295 -20.99 -9.83 -1.76
CA GLN A 295 -20.43 -10.41 -2.99
C GLN A 295 -19.83 -9.42 -4.00
N SER A 296 -19.98 -8.11 -3.77
CA SER A 296 -19.52 -7.06 -4.69
C SER A 296 -18.00 -7.10 -4.90
N GLN A 297 -17.61 -7.19 -6.18
CA GLN A 297 -16.23 -7.29 -6.63
C GLN A 297 -15.43 -6.01 -6.36
N VAL A 298 -16.06 -4.84 -6.44
CA VAL A 298 -15.40 -3.54 -6.17
C VAL A 298 -14.78 -3.47 -4.77
N ILE A 299 -15.40 -4.14 -3.79
CA ILE A 299 -14.89 -4.21 -2.42
C ILE A 299 -13.60 -5.03 -2.39
N THR A 300 -13.61 -6.18 -3.07
CA THR A 300 -12.45 -7.06 -3.18
C THR A 300 -11.30 -6.37 -3.89
N ASP A 301 -11.57 -5.65 -4.98
CA ASP A 301 -10.53 -4.96 -5.77
C ASP A 301 -9.94 -3.78 -5.02
N ALA A 302 -10.76 -3.00 -4.30
CA ALA A 302 -10.28 -1.93 -3.43
C ALA A 302 -9.35 -2.48 -2.34
N GLN A 303 -9.73 -3.58 -1.69
CA GLN A 303 -8.90 -4.20 -0.65
C GLN A 303 -7.59 -4.77 -1.19
N LYS A 304 -7.61 -5.40 -2.37
CA LYS A 304 -6.39 -5.87 -3.04
C LYS A 304 -5.43 -4.73 -3.35
N ALA A 305 -5.95 -3.53 -3.65
CA ALA A 305 -5.16 -2.32 -3.86
C ALA A 305 -4.71 -1.65 -2.54
N GLY A 306 -5.00 -2.22 -1.37
CA GLY A 306 -4.67 -1.64 -0.06
C GLY A 306 -5.61 -0.52 0.39
N CYS A 307 -6.72 -0.30 -0.32
CA CYS A 307 -7.73 0.69 0.04
C CYS A 307 -8.69 0.12 1.08
N ASN A 308 -8.96 0.87 2.16
CA ASN A 308 -9.91 0.45 3.18
C ASN A 308 -11.35 0.54 2.66
N VAL A 309 -12.27 -0.13 3.36
CA VAL A 309 -13.68 -0.17 2.96
C VAL A 309 -14.53 0.25 4.15
N ILE A 310 -15.47 1.16 3.90
CA ILE A 310 -16.48 1.63 4.84
C ILE A 310 -17.83 1.43 4.16
N PHE A 311 -18.87 1.04 4.89
CA PHE A 311 -20.23 1.03 4.33
C PHE A 311 -21.07 2.16 4.90
N THR A 312 -21.99 2.68 4.09
CA THR A 312 -23.00 3.62 4.56
C THR A 312 -24.22 2.87 5.07
N ALA A 313 -24.61 3.14 6.31
CA ALA A 313 -25.87 2.74 6.88
C ALA A 313 -26.86 3.90 6.79
N ALA A 314 -27.95 3.71 6.05
CA ALA A 314 -28.86 4.81 5.69
C ALA A 314 -30.29 4.59 6.17
N ILE A 315 -30.94 5.69 6.57
CA ILE A 315 -32.39 5.81 6.74
C ILE A 315 -32.82 7.08 6.03
N SER A 316 -33.73 6.95 5.07
CA SER A 316 -34.10 8.02 4.15
C SER A 316 -35.50 8.60 4.37
N GLN A 317 -36.18 8.24 5.48
CA GLN A 317 -37.51 8.74 5.82
C GLN A 317 -37.55 9.27 7.28
N PRO A 318 -38.00 10.52 7.52
CA PRO A 318 -38.04 11.13 8.86
C PRO A 318 -38.74 10.27 9.93
N ALA A 319 -39.91 9.72 9.59
CA ALA A 319 -40.67 8.87 10.51
C ALA A 319 -39.93 7.57 10.87
N SER A 320 -39.16 7.01 9.92
CA SER A 320 -38.34 5.83 10.15
C SER A 320 -37.11 6.17 10.99
N VAL A 321 -36.55 7.38 10.85
CA VAL A 321 -35.47 7.89 11.70
C VAL A 321 -35.97 8.01 13.15
N ALA A 322 -37.11 8.68 13.37
CA ALA A 322 -37.69 8.81 14.71
C ALA A 322 -38.03 7.46 15.35
N SER A 323 -38.60 6.53 14.58
CA SER A 323 -38.88 5.15 15.05
C SER A 323 -37.60 4.42 15.49
N PHE A 324 -36.50 4.62 14.78
CA PHE A 324 -35.22 3.98 15.08
C PHE A 324 -34.55 4.61 16.31
N LEU A 325 -34.46 5.94 16.33
CA LEU A 325 -33.84 6.69 17.41
C LEU A 325 -34.62 6.60 18.73
N GLY A 326 -35.93 6.38 18.67
CA GLY A 326 -36.78 6.12 19.83
C GLY A 326 -36.74 4.68 20.36
N ASN A 327 -36.06 3.73 19.69
CA ASN A 327 -36.09 2.31 20.05
C ASN A 327 -34.68 1.72 20.28
N GLN A 328 -34.33 1.54 21.55
CA GLN A 328 -33.03 1.01 21.95
C GLN A 328 -32.78 -0.44 21.49
N ALA A 329 -33.83 -1.28 21.41
CA ALA A 329 -33.70 -2.64 20.92
C ALA A 329 -33.30 -2.66 19.43
N SER A 330 -33.91 -1.76 18.63
CA SER A 330 -33.58 -1.59 17.22
C SER A 330 -32.18 -1.03 17.02
N GLN A 331 -31.74 -0.09 17.87
CA GLN A 331 -30.36 0.41 17.84
C GLN A 331 -29.37 -0.70 18.15
N LYS A 332 -29.60 -1.49 19.20
CA LYS A 332 -28.73 -2.63 19.54
C LYS A 332 -28.68 -3.63 18.40
N LYS A 333 -29.84 -3.98 17.81
CA LYS A 333 -29.92 -4.91 16.69
C LYS A 333 -29.10 -4.42 15.48
N PHE A 334 -29.21 -3.13 15.15
CA PHE A 334 -28.38 -2.53 14.11
C PHE A 334 -26.89 -2.62 14.43
N VAL A 335 -26.47 -2.28 15.65
CA VAL A 335 -25.06 -2.32 16.06
C VAL A 335 -24.51 -3.75 15.97
N ASP A 336 -25.27 -4.76 16.42
CA ASP A 336 -24.88 -6.18 16.29
C ASP A 336 -24.69 -6.56 14.81
N ASN A 337 -25.62 -6.14 13.93
CA ASN A 337 -25.54 -6.37 12.49
C ASN A 337 -24.35 -5.63 11.86
N ALA A 338 -24.07 -4.39 12.26
CA ALA A 338 -22.95 -3.60 11.78
C ALA A 338 -21.62 -4.28 12.11
N ILE A 339 -21.44 -4.79 13.33
CA ILE A 339 -20.24 -5.56 13.73
C ILE A 339 -20.06 -6.80 12.84
N TYR A 340 -21.15 -7.53 12.59
CA TYR A 340 -21.11 -8.68 11.69
C TYR A 340 -20.67 -8.29 10.29
N LEU A 341 -21.25 -7.24 9.70
CA LEU A 341 -20.91 -6.76 8.36
C LEU A 341 -19.47 -6.26 8.24
N LEU A 342 -18.97 -5.58 9.27
CA LEU A 342 -17.57 -5.16 9.36
C LEU A 342 -16.64 -6.38 9.31
N LYS A 343 -16.92 -7.41 10.11
CA LYS A 343 -16.13 -8.65 10.16
C LYS A 343 -16.21 -9.44 8.84
N LEU A 344 -17.41 -9.58 8.27
CA LEU A 344 -17.67 -10.30 7.02
C LEU A 344 -16.76 -9.80 5.88
N ARG A 345 -16.57 -8.49 5.81
CA ARG A 345 -15.82 -7.84 4.74
C ARG A 345 -14.47 -7.28 5.16
N ARG A 346 -14.00 -7.52 6.38
CA ARG A 346 -12.80 -6.85 6.95
C ARG A 346 -12.84 -5.32 6.74
N ALA A 347 -14.04 -4.75 6.79
CA ALA A 347 -14.25 -3.33 6.60
C ALA A 347 -13.76 -2.56 7.84
N LYS A 348 -13.41 -1.29 7.65
CA LYS A 348 -12.75 -0.45 8.65
C LYS A 348 -13.68 0.58 9.29
N GLY A 349 -14.95 0.60 8.94
CA GLY A 349 -15.87 1.54 9.56
C GLY A 349 -17.26 1.55 8.96
N VAL A 350 -18.09 2.40 9.58
CA VAL A 350 -19.46 2.66 9.16
C VAL A 350 -19.67 4.17 8.99
N ASN A 351 -20.33 4.56 7.91
CA ASN A 351 -20.82 5.92 7.69
C ASN A 351 -22.32 5.96 8.00
N ILE A 352 -22.76 6.86 8.88
CA ILE A 352 -24.18 7.04 9.20
C ILE A 352 -24.75 8.17 8.35
N SER A 353 -25.72 7.85 7.51
CA SER A 353 -26.38 8.83 6.62
C SER A 353 -27.90 8.79 6.83
N PHE A 354 -28.38 9.53 7.82
CA PHE A 354 -29.81 9.70 8.06
C PHE A 354 -30.28 11.01 7.42
N THR A 355 -31.28 10.91 6.55
CA THR A 355 -31.86 12.07 5.86
C THR A 355 -33.01 12.65 6.67
N ASP A 356 -33.10 13.98 6.73
CA ASP A 356 -34.23 14.71 7.32
C ASP A 356 -34.56 14.28 8.75
N ILE A 357 -33.52 14.22 9.61
CA ILE A 357 -33.68 13.93 11.04
C ILE A 357 -34.62 15.00 11.64
N PRO A 358 -35.74 14.61 12.28
CA PRO A 358 -36.60 15.57 12.97
C PRO A 358 -35.83 16.28 14.08
N SER A 359 -35.98 17.60 14.22
CA SER A 359 -35.22 18.40 15.20
C SER A 359 -35.36 17.92 16.65
N GLN A 360 -36.50 17.33 16.99
CA GLN A 360 -36.78 16.73 18.31
C GLN A 360 -35.93 15.49 18.61
N GLU A 361 -35.34 14.86 17.59
CA GLU A 361 -34.52 13.66 17.72
C GLU A 361 -33.02 13.98 17.82
N ARG A 362 -32.62 15.25 17.85
CA ARG A 362 -31.21 15.72 17.99
C ARG A 362 -30.47 14.98 19.10
N ASP A 363 -31.03 14.95 20.30
CA ASP A 363 -30.37 14.34 21.46
C ASP A 363 -30.31 12.82 21.33
N ARG A 364 -31.37 12.21 20.80
CA ARG A 364 -31.41 10.75 20.58
C ARG A 364 -30.42 10.31 19.52
N PHE A 365 -30.25 11.09 18.45
CA PHE A 365 -29.22 10.86 17.45
C PHE A 365 -27.83 10.90 18.07
N SER A 366 -27.56 11.91 18.90
CA SER A 366 -26.29 12.08 19.61
C SER A 366 -25.98 10.90 20.54
N VAL A 367 -26.97 10.45 21.32
CA VAL A 367 -26.84 9.27 22.18
C VAL A 367 -26.61 7.99 21.37
N PHE A 368 -27.30 7.82 20.24
CA PHE A 368 -27.11 6.68 19.35
C PHE A 368 -25.69 6.63 18.76
N ILE A 369 -25.16 7.75 18.27
CA ILE A 369 -23.79 7.80 17.73
C ILE A 369 -22.76 7.48 18.81
N LYS A 370 -22.91 8.01 20.03
CA LYS A 370 -22.06 7.63 21.16
C LYS A 370 -22.09 6.12 21.40
N PHE A 371 -23.28 5.55 21.52
CA PHE A 371 -23.46 4.10 21.73
C PHE A 371 -22.81 3.27 20.62
N LEU A 372 -23.05 3.63 19.36
CA LEU A 372 -22.43 2.98 18.20
C LEU A 372 -20.90 3.04 18.28
N SER A 373 -20.34 4.23 18.51
CA SER A 373 -18.89 4.45 18.55
C SER A 373 -18.23 3.67 19.68
N GLU A 374 -18.75 3.77 20.91
CA GLU A 374 -18.20 3.06 22.06
C GLU A 374 -18.21 1.54 21.84
N VAL A 375 -19.32 0.98 21.34
CA VAL A 375 -19.40 -0.46 21.06
C VAL A 375 -18.44 -0.88 19.94
N LEU A 376 -18.34 -0.11 18.86
CA LEU A 376 -17.42 -0.43 17.76
C LEU A 376 -15.95 -0.36 18.19
N LYS A 377 -15.55 0.68 18.96
CA LYS A 377 -14.17 0.84 19.43
C LYS A 377 -13.77 -0.25 20.43
N VAL A 378 -14.72 -0.82 21.20
CA VAL A 378 -14.49 -2.01 22.04
C VAL A 378 -14.23 -3.26 21.18
N GLN A 379 -14.90 -3.41 20.04
CA GLN A 379 -14.66 -4.53 19.13
C GLN A 379 -13.33 -4.43 18.39
N ASP A 380 -13.01 -3.23 17.89
CA ASP A 380 -11.74 -2.90 17.27
C ASP A 380 -11.53 -1.39 17.37
N SER A 381 -10.50 -0.96 18.10
CA SER A 381 -10.16 0.46 18.27
C SER A 381 -9.88 1.20 16.96
N THR A 382 -9.57 0.46 15.88
CA THR A 382 -9.31 1.00 14.54
C THR A 382 -10.56 1.26 13.72
N TYR A 383 -11.75 0.80 14.15
CA TYR A 383 -12.99 1.09 13.43
C TYR A 383 -13.32 2.57 13.42
N LYS A 384 -13.61 3.12 12.23
CA LYS A 384 -14.02 4.51 12.03
C LYS A 384 -15.54 4.65 12.03
N VAL A 385 -16.05 5.70 12.68
CA VAL A 385 -17.44 6.15 12.59
C VAL A 385 -17.46 7.46 11.83
N LEU A 386 -18.07 7.46 10.66
CA LEU A 386 -18.30 8.65 9.85
C LEU A 386 -19.77 9.06 9.93
N ILE A 387 -20.05 10.35 9.75
CA ILE A 387 -21.43 10.86 9.71
C ILE A 387 -21.58 11.76 8.50
N THR A 388 -22.54 11.47 7.63
CA THR A 388 -22.93 12.38 6.55
C THR A 388 -23.85 13.47 7.11
N ILE A 389 -23.44 14.72 6.93
CA ILE A 389 -24.17 15.92 7.35
C ILE A 389 -24.46 16.79 6.11
N PRO A 390 -25.56 17.56 6.08
CA PRO A 390 -25.88 18.41 4.93
C PRO A 390 -24.85 19.53 4.77
N ALA A 391 -24.77 20.15 3.59
CA ALA A 391 -24.03 21.41 3.42
C ALA A 391 -24.53 22.51 4.36
N TYR A 392 -25.83 22.51 4.70
CA TYR A 392 -26.41 23.48 5.63
C TYR A 392 -27.42 22.83 6.58
N ASP A 393 -27.03 22.63 7.84
CA ASP A 393 -27.93 22.25 8.92
C ASP A 393 -28.57 23.48 9.60
N ARG A 394 -29.64 24.01 8.99
CA ARG A 394 -30.36 25.19 9.51
C ARG A 394 -30.88 25.01 10.92
N TRP A 395 -31.29 23.79 11.29
CA TRP A 395 -31.96 23.51 12.56
C TRP A 395 -31.02 22.97 13.63
N LYS A 396 -29.72 22.86 13.32
CA LYS A 396 -28.69 22.31 14.22
C LYS A 396 -29.13 20.97 14.80
N VAL A 397 -29.66 20.09 13.95
CA VAL A 397 -30.10 18.75 14.34
C VAL A 397 -28.89 17.86 14.66
N TYR A 398 -27.73 18.16 14.07
CA TYR A 398 -26.47 17.52 14.41
C TYR A 398 -25.79 18.33 15.52
N ASP A 399 -25.69 17.78 16.73
CA ASP A 399 -24.91 18.38 17.81
C ASP A 399 -23.41 18.14 17.57
N LEU A 400 -22.81 18.92 16.67
CA LEU A 400 -21.45 18.63 16.19
C LEU A 400 -20.40 18.71 17.29
N ALA A 401 -20.55 19.63 18.25
CA ALA A 401 -19.67 19.73 19.41
C ALA A 401 -19.68 18.41 20.22
N TYR A 402 -20.85 17.85 20.50
CA TYR A 402 -20.96 16.56 21.19
C TYR A 402 -20.49 15.40 20.31
N LEU A 403 -20.98 15.32 19.08
CA LEU A 403 -20.71 14.25 18.12
C LEU A 403 -19.21 14.16 17.77
N SER A 404 -18.49 15.28 17.83
CA SER A 404 -17.04 15.32 17.57
C SER A 404 -16.25 14.40 18.50
N ASN A 405 -16.76 14.04 19.68
CA ASN A 405 -16.07 13.11 20.57
C ASN A 405 -16.17 11.64 20.12
N TYR A 406 -17.12 11.34 19.22
CA TYR A 406 -17.50 9.97 18.87
C TYR A 406 -17.39 9.67 17.37
N ALA A 407 -17.39 10.69 16.52
CA ALA A 407 -17.16 10.58 15.08
C ALA A 407 -15.68 10.83 14.73
N ASP A 408 -15.15 10.01 13.84
CA ASP A 408 -13.82 10.20 13.27
C ASP A 408 -13.87 11.38 12.26
N HIS A 409 -14.81 11.36 11.31
CA HIS A 409 -15.07 12.51 10.42
C HIS A 409 -16.57 12.76 10.17
N PHE A 410 -16.88 14.01 9.83
CA PHE A 410 -18.16 14.44 9.26
C PHE A 410 -17.99 14.66 7.76
N ILE A 411 -18.77 13.94 6.95
CA ILE A 411 -18.83 14.09 5.50
C ILE A 411 -19.87 15.17 5.19
N VAL A 412 -19.43 16.35 4.78
CA VAL A 412 -20.30 17.46 4.38
C VAL A 412 -20.79 17.22 2.95
N ASP A 413 -22.08 16.92 2.79
CA ASP A 413 -22.69 16.51 1.54
C ASP A 413 -23.04 17.71 0.63
N PHE A 414 -22.25 17.93 -0.43
CA PHE A 414 -22.56 18.86 -1.53
C PHE A 414 -22.99 18.12 -2.81
N THR A 415 -23.52 16.91 -2.70
CA THR A 415 -23.85 16.08 -3.87
C THR A 415 -25.30 16.22 -4.33
N LYS A 416 -26.06 17.08 -3.66
CA LYS A 416 -27.47 17.39 -3.95
C LYS A 416 -27.63 18.88 -4.07
N LEU A 417 -28.48 19.31 -5.02
CA LEU A 417 -28.88 20.70 -5.13
C LEU A 417 -29.64 21.16 -3.90
N ASP A 418 -29.28 22.33 -3.41
CA ASP A 418 -30.14 23.09 -2.51
C ASP A 418 -31.41 23.53 -3.28
N PRO A 419 -32.63 23.40 -2.71
CA PRO A 419 -33.87 23.81 -3.38
C PRO A 419 -33.94 25.29 -3.76
N ALA A 420 -33.19 26.16 -3.06
CA ALA A 420 -33.08 27.58 -3.38
C ALA A 420 -31.93 27.88 -4.36
N SER A 421 -31.14 26.87 -4.74
CA SER A 421 -30.06 27.01 -5.72
C SER A 421 -30.58 27.18 -7.14
N LYS A 422 -29.92 28.07 -7.88
CA LYS A 422 -30.08 28.28 -9.32
C LYS A 422 -28.68 28.32 -9.94
N GLY A 423 -27.98 27.19 -9.97
CA GLY A 423 -26.58 27.12 -10.42
C GLY A 423 -25.90 25.77 -10.15
N PRO A 424 -24.63 25.76 -9.73
CA PRO A 424 -23.89 24.53 -9.50
C PRO A 424 -24.38 23.79 -8.25
N ILE A 425 -24.07 22.50 -8.20
CA ILE A 425 -24.39 21.61 -7.08
C ILE A 425 -23.52 21.96 -5.86
N ALA A 426 -22.22 22.16 -6.09
CA ALA A 426 -21.23 22.37 -5.03
C ALA A 426 -20.41 23.66 -5.25
N PRO A 427 -21.03 24.86 -5.24
CA PRO A 427 -20.27 26.11 -5.42
C PRO A 427 -19.16 26.23 -4.38
N LEU A 428 -17.94 26.56 -4.80
CA LEU A 428 -16.83 26.85 -3.89
C LEU A 428 -17.14 28.09 -3.05
N ARG A 429 -17.57 29.15 -3.73
CA ARG A 429 -17.80 30.50 -3.17
C ARG A 429 -19.04 31.14 -3.79
N GLY A 430 -19.39 32.34 -3.33
CA GLY A 430 -20.50 33.13 -3.87
C GLY A 430 -21.50 33.60 -2.82
N LYS A 431 -22.65 34.13 -3.28
CA LYS A 431 -23.67 34.75 -2.41
C LYS A 431 -24.65 33.75 -1.76
N ALA A 432 -24.48 32.46 -2.03
CA ALA A 432 -25.36 31.42 -1.53
C ALA A 432 -24.97 30.99 -0.10
N ASP A 433 -25.97 30.64 0.71
CA ASP A 433 -25.73 30.09 2.06
C ASP A 433 -25.11 28.68 2.04
N TYR A 434 -25.14 28.00 0.89
CA TYR A 434 -24.76 26.60 0.68
C TYR A 434 -23.45 26.43 -0.14
N THR A 435 -22.56 27.43 -0.13
CA THR A 435 -21.22 27.29 -0.72
C THR A 435 -20.28 26.51 0.20
N ILE A 436 -19.23 25.91 -0.36
CA ILE A 436 -18.22 25.18 0.42
C ILE A 436 -17.60 26.11 1.46
N GLU A 437 -17.23 27.34 1.09
CA GLU A 437 -16.70 28.34 2.01
C GLU A 437 -17.65 28.66 3.18
N THR A 438 -18.91 28.99 2.86
CA THR A 438 -19.90 29.39 3.88
C THR A 438 -20.30 28.24 4.80
N SER A 439 -20.46 27.04 4.25
CA SER A 439 -20.83 25.83 4.98
C SER A 439 -19.70 25.37 5.91
N ILE A 440 -18.46 25.33 5.42
CA ILE A 440 -17.31 24.93 6.25
C ILE A 440 -17.07 25.96 7.35
N SER A 441 -17.08 27.26 7.02
CA SER A 441 -16.96 28.33 8.02
C SER A 441 -18.03 28.19 9.11
N ARG A 442 -19.28 27.85 8.75
CA ARG A 442 -20.35 27.63 9.72
C ARG A 442 -20.04 26.47 10.67
N TYR A 443 -19.60 25.32 10.17
CA TYR A 443 -19.29 24.17 11.01
C TYR A 443 -18.04 24.38 11.89
N LEU A 444 -17.04 25.10 11.39
CA LEU A 444 -15.88 25.50 12.20
C LEU A 444 -16.29 26.42 13.37
N ASN A 445 -17.29 27.27 13.17
CA ASN A 445 -17.86 28.11 14.23
C ASN A 445 -18.74 27.35 15.25
N GLU A 446 -18.93 26.04 15.08
CA GLU A 446 -19.61 25.15 16.04
C GLU A 446 -18.63 24.27 16.83
N ASP A 447 -17.40 24.75 17.01
CA ASP A 447 -16.31 24.08 17.74
C ASP A 447 -15.90 22.71 17.16
N VAL A 448 -16.09 22.52 15.85
CA VAL A 448 -15.60 21.33 15.13
C VAL A 448 -14.19 21.60 14.62
N ALA A 449 -13.26 20.71 14.93
CA ALA A 449 -11.90 20.81 14.43
C ALA A 449 -11.86 20.62 12.89
N PRO A 450 -11.09 21.43 12.14
CA PRO A 450 -11.02 21.36 10.67
C PRO A 450 -10.74 19.95 10.13
N GLU A 451 -9.82 19.23 10.78
CA GLU A 451 -9.43 17.87 10.41
C GLU A 451 -10.56 16.84 10.52
N LYS A 452 -11.69 17.19 11.17
CA LYS A 452 -12.89 16.34 11.21
C LYS A 452 -13.84 16.56 10.06
N LEU A 453 -13.69 17.63 9.29
CA LEU A 453 -14.59 17.96 8.18
C LEU A 453 -14.03 17.41 6.88
N VAL A 454 -14.79 16.54 6.21
CA VAL A 454 -14.49 15.99 4.89
C VAL A 454 -15.52 16.52 3.90
N VAL A 455 -15.08 17.15 2.81
CA VAL A 455 -15.98 17.75 1.81
C VAL A 455 -16.38 16.71 0.77
N SER A 456 -17.69 16.46 0.59
CA SER A 456 -18.18 15.54 -0.44
C SER A 456 -18.55 16.26 -1.73
N LEU A 457 -17.75 16.05 -2.78
CA LEU A 457 -17.89 16.71 -4.07
C LEU A 457 -18.56 15.80 -5.12
N PRO A 458 -19.47 16.33 -5.94
CA PRO A 458 -20.10 15.59 -7.02
C PRO A 458 -19.18 15.48 -8.24
N TYR A 459 -19.09 14.28 -8.81
CA TYR A 459 -18.59 14.04 -10.17
C TYR A 459 -19.75 14.09 -11.18
N SER A 460 -20.69 14.97 -10.93
CA SER A 460 -21.87 15.22 -11.74
C SER A 460 -22.17 16.71 -11.79
N GLY A 461 -22.96 17.12 -12.76
CA GLY A 461 -23.44 18.49 -12.92
C GLY A 461 -24.96 18.58 -12.93
N ALA A 462 -25.45 19.82 -12.82
CA ALA A 462 -26.85 20.16 -12.89
C ALA A 462 -27.15 20.88 -14.21
N LYS A 463 -28.14 20.38 -14.94
CA LYS A 463 -28.62 20.99 -16.19
C LYS A 463 -29.87 21.83 -15.92
N TRP A 464 -29.87 23.04 -16.47
CA TRP A 464 -30.89 24.05 -16.29
C TRP A 464 -31.46 24.50 -17.63
N GLN A 465 -32.75 24.85 -17.63
CA GLN A 465 -33.40 25.63 -18.67
C GLN A 465 -33.40 27.10 -18.25
N ILE A 466 -32.94 27.99 -19.12
CA ILE A 466 -32.92 29.43 -18.86
C ILE A 466 -34.09 30.08 -19.62
N GLY A 467 -34.98 30.73 -18.87
CA GLY A 467 -36.11 31.50 -19.40
C GLY A 467 -35.69 32.87 -19.89
N GLN A 468 -36.56 33.52 -20.68
CA GLN A 468 -36.29 34.84 -21.27
C GLN A 468 -36.03 35.95 -20.23
N ASN A 469 -36.58 35.80 -19.02
CA ASN A 469 -36.40 36.74 -17.91
C ASN A 469 -35.18 36.42 -17.03
N GLY A 470 -34.36 35.42 -17.41
CA GLY A 470 -33.22 34.94 -16.62
C GLY A 470 -33.57 33.88 -15.58
N ASP A 471 -34.82 33.42 -15.51
CA ASP A 471 -35.22 32.35 -14.59
C ASP A 471 -34.64 31.00 -15.00
N ALA A 472 -33.95 30.34 -14.06
CA ALA A 472 -33.41 29.00 -14.24
C ALA A 472 -34.34 27.93 -13.66
N ARG A 473 -34.70 26.93 -14.47
CA ARG A 473 -35.46 25.74 -14.05
C ARG A 473 -34.59 24.48 -14.16
N PHE A 474 -34.48 23.73 -13.07
CA PHE A 474 -33.75 22.47 -13.05
C PHE A 474 -34.39 21.46 -14.01
N ILE A 475 -33.55 20.77 -14.79
CA ILE A 475 -33.95 19.70 -15.71
C ILE A 475 -33.57 18.35 -15.11
N GLN A 476 -32.26 18.13 -14.92
CA GLN A 476 -31.73 16.83 -14.49
C GLN A 476 -30.28 16.96 -14.01
N TYR A 477 -29.83 15.93 -13.31
CA TYR A 477 -28.40 15.68 -13.09
C TYR A 477 -27.79 14.99 -14.31
N ASN A 478 -26.52 15.27 -14.58
CA ASN A 478 -25.73 14.54 -15.56
C ASN A 478 -24.38 14.15 -14.96
N THR A 479 -23.95 12.90 -15.13
CA THR A 479 -22.60 12.49 -14.69
C THR A 479 -21.54 13.22 -15.53
N TYR A 480 -20.30 13.31 -15.03
CA TYR A 480 -19.22 13.92 -15.78
C TYR A 480 -19.04 13.29 -17.17
N SER A 481 -19.04 11.95 -17.24
CA SER A 481 -18.95 11.20 -18.50
C SER A 481 -20.11 11.50 -19.45
N GLU A 482 -21.33 11.66 -18.94
CA GLU A 482 -22.47 12.07 -19.76
C GLU A 482 -22.32 13.48 -20.30
N ILE A 483 -21.82 14.41 -19.48
CA ILE A 483 -21.58 15.79 -19.88
C ILE A 483 -20.57 15.82 -21.04
N ARG A 484 -19.43 15.15 -20.85
CA ARG A 484 -18.34 15.09 -21.84
C ARG A 484 -18.72 14.37 -23.14
N ASN A 485 -19.55 13.32 -23.07
CA ASN A 485 -19.92 12.54 -24.25
C ASN A 485 -21.08 13.13 -25.04
N ARG A 486 -22.04 13.83 -24.39
CA ARG A 486 -23.30 14.26 -25.03
C ARG A 486 -23.32 15.73 -25.44
N TYR A 487 -22.47 16.56 -24.86
CA TYR A 487 -22.50 18.01 -25.08
C TYR A 487 -21.16 18.50 -25.60
N ASN A 488 -21.22 19.41 -26.57
CA ASN A 488 -20.07 20.08 -27.17
C ASN A 488 -20.26 21.61 -27.11
N TRP A 489 -20.86 22.10 -26.02
CA TRP A 489 -21.08 23.52 -25.81
C TRP A 489 -19.78 24.18 -25.30
N PRO A 490 -19.56 25.48 -25.59
CA PRO A 490 -18.42 26.20 -25.03
C PRO A 490 -18.42 26.12 -23.50
N VAL A 491 -17.26 25.80 -22.94
CA VAL A 491 -17.02 25.76 -21.49
C VAL A 491 -16.33 27.05 -21.08
N TYR A 492 -16.76 27.65 -19.98
CA TYR A 492 -16.05 28.73 -19.29
C TYR A 492 -16.02 28.50 -17.78
N TYR A 493 -15.12 29.19 -17.09
CA TYR A 493 -14.99 29.09 -15.64
C TYR A 493 -15.69 30.29 -14.98
N ASP A 494 -16.74 30.01 -14.20
CA ASP A 494 -17.44 31.04 -13.44
C ASP A 494 -16.70 31.32 -12.13
N GLU A 495 -15.99 32.46 -12.07
CA GLU A 495 -15.21 32.87 -10.90
C GLU A 495 -16.05 33.08 -9.63
N MET A 496 -17.31 33.48 -9.79
CA MET A 496 -18.20 33.77 -8.65
C MET A 496 -18.56 32.51 -7.87
N SER A 497 -18.78 31.40 -8.57
CA SER A 497 -19.09 30.10 -7.94
C SER A 497 -17.88 29.19 -7.84
N GLY A 498 -16.85 29.40 -8.66
CA GLY A 498 -15.71 28.52 -8.80
C GLY A 498 -16.05 27.20 -9.50
N ASN A 499 -16.90 27.25 -10.52
CA ASN A 499 -17.40 26.08 -11.26
C ASN A 499 -17.28 26.24 -12.77
N ALA A 500 -17.22 25.10 -13.48
CA ALA A 500 -17.30 25.08 -14.93
C ALA A 500 -18.76 25.18 -15.39
N VAL A 501 -18.98 25.95 -16.46
CA VAL A 501 -20.31 26.18 -17.04
C VAL A 501 -20.29 25.94 -18.54
N MET A 502 -21.28 25.21 -19.03
CA MET A 502 -21.55 25.03 -20.45
C MET A 502 -22.89 25.66 -20.82
N ASP A 503 -22.86 26.64 -21.72
CA ASP A 503 -24.08 27.32 -22.19
C ASP A 503 -24.44 26.95 -23.63
N SER A 504 -25.70 26.56 -23.81
CA SER A 504 -26.34 26.48 -25.12
C SER A 504 -26.96 27.83 -25.44
N LEU A 505 -26.50 28.46 -26.52
CA LEU A 505 -26.97 29.76 -26.94
C LEU A 505 -28.08 29.65 -27.99
N ASN A 506 -29.05 30.56 -27.97
CA ASN A 506 -30.01 30.72 -29.05
C ASN A 506 -29.44 31.57 -30.21
N SER A 507 -30.26 31.82 -31.24
CA SER A 507 -29.87 32.64 -32.41
C SER A 507 -29.48 34.09 -32.08
N ARG A 508 -29.81 34.58 -30.87
CA ARG A 508 -29.46 35.92 -30.37
C ARG A 508 -28.27 35.89 -29.39
N GLN A 509 -27.53 34.78 -29.34
CA GLN A 509 -26.39 34.58 -28.42
C GLN A 509 -26.76 34.67 -26.93
N VAL A 510 -28.01 34.36 -26.57
CA VAL A 510 -28.47 34.32 -25.18
C VAL A 510 -28.56 32.86 -24.71
N PRO A 511 -28.04 32.52 -23.51
CA PRO A 511 -28.19 31.18 -22.94
C PRO A 511 -29.65 30.75 -22.82
N VAL A 512 -29.96 29.56 -23.32
CA VAL A 512 -31.28 28.89 -23.17
C VAL A 512 -31.18 27.61 -22.36
N ARG A 513 -30.00 27.02 -22.26
CA ARG A 513 -29.68 25.92 -21.35
C ARG A 513 -28.28 26.12 -20.80
N SER A 514 -28.10 25.77 -19.54
CA SER A 514 -26.81 25.83 -18.85
C SER A 514 -26.55 24.52 -18.14
N ILE A 515 -25.34 23.98 -18.24
CA ILE A 515 -24.88 22.86 -17.43
C ILE A 515 -23.79 23.39 -16.50
N TRP A 516 -24.06 23.33 -15.21
CA TRP A 516 -23.10 23.68 -14.17
C TRP A 516 -22.50 22.41 -13.61
N TYR A 517 -21.18 22.26 -13.65
CA TYR A 517 -20.52 21.04 -13.25
C TYR A 517 -19.12 21.32 -12.70
N ASP A 518 -18.44 20.25 -12.32
CA ASP A 518 -17.07 20.27 -11.86
C ASP A 518 -16.16 19.59 -12.88
N ASP A 519 -15.13 20.32 -13.34
CA ASP A 519 -14.07 19.82 -14.20
C ASP A 519 -12.73 19.77 -13.45
N GLU A 520 -11.63 19.51 -14.17
CA GLU A 520 -10.32 19.44 -13.54
C GLU A 520 -9.87 20.77 -12.90
N VAL A 521 -10.27 21.92 -13.47
CA VAL A 521 -9.87 23.24 -12.97
C VAL A 521 -10.67 23.59 -11.72
N SER A 522 -12.00 23.43 -11.78
CA SER A 522 -12.86 23.75 -10.64
C SER A 522 -12.63 22.80 -9.46
N LEU A 523 -12.44 21.50 -9.70
CA LEU A 523 -12.04 20.57 -8.65
C LEU A 523 -10.66 20.90 -8.10
N GLY A 524 -9.72 21.32 -8.96
CA GLY A 524 -8.39 21.76 -8.53
C GLY A 524 -8.46 22.86 -7.47
N GLY A 525 -9.26 23.90 -7.70
CA GLY A 525 -9.48 24.98 -6.73
C GLY A 525 -10.17 24.53 -5.45
N LYS A 526 -11.13 23.61 -5.53
CA LYS A 526 -11.80 23.04 -4.35
C LYS A 526 -10.87 22.16 -3.52
N TYR A 527 -10.01 21.38 -4.18
CA TYR A 527 -8.99 20.57 -3.51
C TYR A 527 -7.94 21.45 -2.83
N ASP A 528 -7.55 22.57 -3.45
CA ASP A 528 -6.67 23.55 -2.81
C ASP A 528 -7.32 24.15 -1.57
N TYR A 529 -8.58 24.59 -1.66
CA TYR A 529 -9.33 25.08 -0.50
C TYR A 529 -9.34 24.07 0.66
N ILE A 530 -9.61 22.79 0.38
CA ILE A 530 -9.62 21.71 1.40
C ILE A 530 -8.25 21.58 2.07
N LEU A 531 -7.16 21.56 1.29
CA LEU A 531 -5.81 21.38 1.79
C LEU A 531 -5.29 22.62 2.54
N GLU A 532 -5.56 23.82 2.03
CA GLU A 532 -5.11 25.10 2.60
C GLU A 532 -5.81 25.42 3.93
N ASN A 533 -7.07 25.01 4.09
CA ASN A 533 -7.82 25.16 5.34
C ASN A 533 -7.60 23.99 6.32
N GLY A 534 -6.72 23.04 6.00
CA GLY A 534 -6.41 21.91 6.87
C GLY A 534 -7.61 21.00 7.15
N LEU A 535 -8.54 20.89 6.20
CA LEU A 535 -9.71 20.04 6.35
C LEU A 535 -9.32 18.55 6.34
N GLY A 536 -10.16 17.71 6.94
CA GLY A 536 -9.95 16.26 7.06
C GLY A 536 -9.77 15.55 5.71
N GLY A 537 -10.34 16.12 4.64
CA GLY A 537 -10.07 15.70 3.28
C GLY A 537 -11.28 15.83 2.35
N VAL A 538 -11.36 14.95 1.36
CA VAL A 538 -12.39 14.99 0.31
C VAL A 538 -13.05 13.62 0.12
N SER A 539 -14.34 13.60 -0.16
CA SER A 539 -15.03 12.44 -0.73
C SER A 539 -15.58 12.75 -2.12
N VAL A 540 -15.42 11.83 -3.07
CA VAL A 540 -15.92 12.00 -4.45
C VAL A 540 -17.16 11.15 -4.68
N ASN A 541 -18.24 11.76 -5.18
CA ASN A 541 -19.52 11.10 -5.41
C ASN A 541 -19.98 11.20 -6.88
N ALA A 542 -20.12 10.13 -7.65
CA ALA A 542 -19.75 8.76 -7.34
C ALA A 542 -18.58 8.31 -8.21
N LEU A 543 -17.84 7.33 -7.71
CA LEU A 543 -16.87 6.61 -8.51
C LEU A 543 -17.55 6.06 -9.77
N GLY A 544 -16.91 6.27 -10.92
CA GLY A 544 -17.37 5.81 -12.23
C GLY A 544 -18.26 6.83 -12.95
N TYR A 545 -18.59 7.96 -12.32
CA TYR A 545 -19.28 9.06 -13.01
C TYR A 545 -18.38 9.77 -14.02
N ASP A 546 -17.07 9.59 -13.93
CA ASP A 546 -16.05 10.06 -14.86
C ASP A 546 -15.53 8.96 -15.80
N LYS A 547 -16.24 7.83 -15.92
CA LYS A 547 -15.84 6.69 -16.75
C LYS A 547 -15.41 7.13 -18.16
N GLY A 548 -14.23 6.68 -18.56
CA GLY A 548 -13.59 7.01 -19.84
C GLY A 548 -12.77 8.30 -19.83
N PHE A 549 -12.77 9.06 -18.74
CA PHE A 549 -12.09 10.35 -18.59
C PHE A 549 -11.13 10.32 -17.39
N GLY A 550 -9.83 10.45 -17.67
CA GLY A 550 -8.79 10.27 -16.66
C GLY A 550 -8.45 11.52 -15.85
N GLU A 551 -8.88 12.70 -16.30
CA GLU A 551 -8.45 14.00 -15.80
C GLU A 551 -8.89 14.30 -14.37
N LEU A 552 -10.08 13.86 -13.95
CA LEU A 552 -10.56 14.11 -12.58
C LEU A 552 -9.72 13.33 -11.57
N TRP A 553 -9.42 12.06 -11.88
CA TRP A 553 -8.49 11.24 -11.12
C TRP A 553 -7.06 11.79 -11.11
N ASP A 554 -6.60 12.30 -12.25
CA ASP A 554 -5.27 12.91 -12.35
C ASP A 554 -5.19 14.17 -11.48
N MET A 555 -6.23 15.01 -11.46
CA MET A 555 -6.29 16.16 -10.58
C MET A 555 -6.32 15.74 -9.10
N LEU A 556 -7.15 14.76 -8.74
CA LEU A 556 -7.23 14.21 -7.39
C LEU A 556 -5.86 13.69 -6.91
N ALA A 557 -5.19 12.88 -7.75
CA ALA A 557 -3.87 12.34 -7.45
C ALA A 557 -2.82 13.44 -7.34
N TYR A 558 -2.81 14.42 -8.25
CA TYR A 558 -1.86 15.51 -8.22
C TYR A 558 -1.94 16.36 -6.95
N LYS A 559 -3.16 16.62 -6.45
CA LYS A 559 -3.36 17.43 -5.25
C LYS A 559 -3.08 16.66 -3.96
N PHE A 560 -3.63 15.45 -3.83
CA PHE A 560 -3.61 14.70 -2.57
C PHE A 560 -2.47 13.70 -2.44
N ALA A 561 -2.06 13.03 -3.53
CA ALA A 561 -1.08 11.95 -3.43
C ALA A 561 0.35 12.52 -3.29
N VAL A 562 1.09 11.96 -2.34
CA VAL A 562 2.51 12.23 -2.10
C VAL A 562 3.28 10.92 -2.05
N ILE A 563 4.52 11.00 -2.50
CA ILE A 563 5.47 9.90 -2.40
C ILE A 563 6.01 9.92 -0.97
N ASP A 564 5.72 8.87 -0.22
CA ASP A 564 6.21 8.65 1.13
C ASP A 564 7.28 7.55 1.12
N THR A 565 8.20 7.62 2.08
CA THR A 565 9.26 6.63 2.27
C THR A 565 9.01 5.89 3.58
N VAL A 566 8.63 4.62 3.50
CA VAL A 566 8.51 3.78 4.67
C VAL A 566 9.86 3.10 4.93
N PHE A 567 10.47 3.40 6.08
CA PHE A 567 11.63 2.68 6.55
C PHE A 567 11.24 1.23 6.85
N GLN A 568 11.86 0.27 6.18
CA GLN A 568 11.66 -1.14 6.51
C GLN A 568 12.41 -1.46 7.80
N LYS A 569 11.68 -1.51 8.91
CA LYS A 569 12.18 -1.86 10.25
C LYS A 569 12.86 -3.25 10.28
N ASP A 570 12.53 -4.11 9.31
CA ASP A 570 13.07 -5.47 9.16
C ASP A 570 14.47 -5.53 8.54
N SER A 571 15.15 -4.40 8.37
CA SER A 571 16.53 -4.35 7.89
C SER A 571 17.52 -3.76 8.91
N LEU A 572 17.07 -3.53 10.15
CA LEU A 572 17.99 -3.26 11.25
C LEU A 572 18.78 -4.54 11.55
N LEU A 573 19.99 -4.54 10.98
CA LEU A 573 21.12 -5.48 11.18
C LEU A 573 21.28 -6.59 10.13
N ILE A 574 21.32 -6.26 8.83
CA ILE A 574 22.36 -6.91 7.99
C ILE A 574 23.67 -6.20 8.32
N LYS A 575 24.29 -6.61 9.42
CA LYS A 575 25.67 -6.25 9.72
C LYS A 575 26.54 -6.98 8.70
N HIS A 576 26.79 -6.34 7.55
CA HIS A 576 27.77 -6.73 6.53
C HIS A 576 27.73 -8.23 6.19
N VAL A 577 27.04 -8.66 5.12
CA VAL A 577 27.32 -9.99 4.55
C VAL A 577 28.77 -9.95 4.08
N PRO A 578 29.72 -10.65 4.73
CA PRO A 578 31.11 -10.62 4.29
C PRO A 578 31.14 -11.23 2.88
N ALA A 579 31.83 -10.56 1.95
CA ALA A 579 31.84 -10.96 0.55
C ALA A 579 32.40 -12.37 0.29
N ASP A 580 33.04 -13.01 1.28
CA ASP A 580 33.23 -14.46 1.29
C ASP A 580 33.36 -14.99 2.71
N LEU A 581 32.41 -15.82 3.13
CA LEU A 581 32.49 -16.55 4.38
C LEU A 581 33.51 -17.69 4.28
N GLY A 582 34.45 -17.72 5.21
CA GLY A 582 35.39 -18.84 5.35
C GLY A 582 34.67 -20.16 5.67
N PHE A 583 35.30 -21.28 5.33
CA PHE A 583 34.73 -22.63 5.52
C PHE A 583 34.29 -22.88 6.98
N ILE A 584 35.13 -22.52 7.95
CA ILE A 584 34.87 -22.72 9.38
C ILE A 584 33.65 -21.90 9.84
N ASP A 585 33.49 -20.68 9.32
CA ASP A 585 32.38 -19.81 9.72
C ASP A 585 31.06 -20.29 9.12
N ARG A 586 31.06 -20.78 7.87
CA ARG A 586 29.90 -21.47 7.30
C ARG A 586 29.52 -22.68 8.14
N LEU A 587 30.50 -23.50 8.54
CA LEU A 587 30.26 -24.69 9.34
C LEU A 587 29.69 -24.32 10.72
N LYS A 588 30.27 -23.35 11.43
CA LYS A 588 29.77 -22.89 12.73
C LYS A 588 28.31 -22.43 12.66
N ARG A 589 27.97 -21.64 11.63
CA ARG A 589 26.62 -21.12 11.43
C ARG A 589 25.62 -22.21 11.08
N LYS A 590 25.99 -23.15 10.21
CA LYS A 590 25.18 -24.35 9.93
C LYS A 590 24.94 -25.17 11.20
N MET A 591 25.99 -25.42 11.99
CA MET A 591 25.87 -26.17 13.24
C MET A 591 24.97 -25.47 14.27
N ALA A 592 24.96 -24.15 14.32
CA ALA A 592 24.05 -23.39 15.18
C ALA A 592 22.59 -23.58 14.75
N LEU A 593 22.31 -23.54 13.45
CA LEU A 593 20.96 -23.82 12.92
C LEU A 593 20.52 -25.26 13.20
N TYR A 594 21.42 -26.23 13.01
CA TYR A 594 21.14 -27.63 13.35
C TYR A 594 20.86 -27.82 14.84
N TRP A 595 21.66 -27.19 15.70
CA TRP A 595 21.48 -27.28 17.14
C TRP A 595 20.13 -26.72 17.60
N TYR A 596 19.67 -25.65 16.96
CA TYR A 596 18.34 -25.09 17.23
C TYR A 596 17.22 -26.10 16.92
N ILE A 597 17.24 -26.72 15.74
CA ILE A 597 16.25 -27.75 15.35
C ILE A 597 16.24 -28.90 16.36
N LEU A 598 17.42 -29.38 16.77
CA LEU A 598 17.56 -30.50 17.70
C LEU A 598 17.08 -30.18 19.13
N LYS A 599 17.09 -28.89 19.51
CA LYS A 599 16.63 -28.43 20.82
C LYS A 599 15.13 -28.19 20.87
N ASN A 600 14.53 -27.76 19.75
CA ASN A 600 13.14 -27.33 19.66
C ASN A 600 12.35 -28.20 18.66
N PRO A 601 12.02 -29.47 18.99
CA PRO A 601 11.37 -30.39 18.06
C PRO A 601 9.92 -30.05 17.70
N CYS A 602 9.32 -29.07 18.36
CA CYS A 602 7.94 -28.66 18.14
C CYS A 602 7.82 -27.35 17.36
N GLU A 603 8.95 -26.70 17.07
CA GLU A 603 8.97 -25.48 16.26
C GLU A 603 9.18 -25.89 14.80
N ILE A 604 8.36 -25.35 13.91
CA ILE A 604 8.42 -25.62 12.46
C ILE A 604 8.84 -24.39 11.65
N CYS A 605 9.05 -23.27 12.34
CA CYS A 605 9.40 -21.97 11.77
C CYS A 605 10.54 -21.36 12.59
N PHE A 606 11.51 -20.72 11.92
CA PHE A 606 12.52 -19.90 12.61
C PHE A 606 11.91 -18.56 13.08
N GLU A 607 10.72 -18.23 12.57
CA GLU A 607 9.91 -17.05 12.89
C GLU A 607 9.34 -17.11 14.31
N ASP A 608 9.19 -18.31 14.88
CA ASP A 608 8.57 -18.52 16.20
C ASP A 608 9.55 -18.32 17.38
N ILE A 609 10.81 -17.95 17.09
CA ILE A 609 11.82 -17.68 18.12
C ILE A 609 11.37 -16.50 19.00
N LYS A 610 11.05 -16.81 20.27
CA LYS A 610 10.57 -15.85 21.27
C LYS A 610 11.62 -14.82 21.71
N ASP A 611 12.90 -15.18 21.70
CA ASP A 611 14.00 -14.27 22.06
C ASP A 611 14.44 -13.46 20.84
N PRO A 612 14.19 -12.14 20.82
CA PRO A 612 14.53 -11.29 19.68
C PRO A 612 16.04 -11.27 19.39
N ALA A 613 16.90 -11.29 20.41
CA ALA A 613 18.35 -11.22 20.20
C ALA A 613 18.88 -12.51 19.56
N TYR A 614 18.34 -13.67 19.97
CA TYR A 614 18.71 -14.96 19.39
C TYR A 614 18.13 -15.16 17.99
N ARG A 615 16.89 -14.71 17.76
CA ARG A 615 16.24 -14.73 16.43
C ARG A 615 17.06 -13.97 15.40
N ASP A 616 17.55 -12.78 15.77
CA ASP A 616 18.31 -11.93 14.86
C ASP A 616 19.64 -12.59 14.45
N VAL A 617 20.30 -13.31 15.37
CA VAL A 617 21.50 -14.11 15.08
C VAL A 617 21.20 -15.26 14.12
N VAL A 618 20.08 -15.97 14.32
CA VAL A 618 19.64 -17.06 13.44
C VAL A 618 19.34 -16.55 12.03
N TYR A 619 18.65 -15.41 11.90
CA TYR A 619 18.39 -14.80 10.60
C TYR A 619 19.66 -14.31 9.91
N GLN A 620 20.59 -13.72 10.65
CA GLN A 620 21.90 -13.39 10.11
C GLN A 620 22.59 -14.63 9.55
N TYR A 621 22.56 -15.76 10.26
CA TYR A 621 23.16 -17.01 9.78
C TYR A 621 22.48 -17.57 8.53
N LEU A 622 21.15 -17.51 8.45
CA LEU A 622 20.39 -17.93 7.26
C LEU A 622 20.73 -17.07 6.04
N ALA A 623 20.83 -15.75 6.22
CA ALA A 623 21.21 -14.80 5.17
C ALA A 623 22.67 -15.02 4.71
N ASP A 624 23.57 -15.16 5.67
CA ASP A 624 24.99 -15.38 5.43
C ASP A 624 25.28 -16.71 4.71
N LEU A 625 24.49 -17.74 4.97
CA LEU A 625 24.54 -19.03 4.27
C LEU A 625 23.80 -19.02 2.93
N ARG A 626 23.14 -17.91 2.57
CA ARG A 626 22.32 -17.74 1.35
C ARG A 626 21.27 -18.85 1.19
N VAL A 627 20.60 -19.20 2.28
CA VAL A 627 19.67 -20.35 2.32
C VAL A 627 18.54 -20.21 1.29
N ASP A 628 18.01 -19.00 1.07
CA ASP A 628 16.95 -18.77 0.08
C ASP A 628 17.40 -19.11 -1.36
N SER A 629 18.64 -18.78 -1.72
CA SER A 629 19.22 -19.17 -3.02
C SER A 629 19.34 -20.68 -3.15
N LEU A 630 19.77 -21.34 -2.07
CA LEU A 630 19.93 -22.80 -2.04
C LEU A 630 18.59 -23.54 -2.14
N ILE A 631 17.54 -23.00 -1.51
CA ILE A 631 16.17 -23.52 -1.62
C ILE A 631 15.69 -23.42 -3.06
N ASN A 632 15.85 -22.26 -3.70
CA ASN A 632 15.45 -22.06 -5.09
C ASN A 632 16.16 -23.04 -6.03
N ASP A 633 17.47 -23.22 -5.85
CA ASP A 633 18.25 -24.15 -6.66
C ASP A 633 17.91 -25.62 -6.39
N ALA A 634 17.53 -25.97 -5.16
CA ALA A 634 17.03 -27.30 -4.81
C ALA A 634 15.63 -27.56 -5.38
N ASN A 635 14.73 -26.58 -5.30
CA ASN A 635 13.35 -26.66 -5.77
C ASN A 635 13.24 -26.75 -7.30
N LYS A 636 14.19 -26.17 -8.05
CA LYS A 636 14.30 -26.37 -9.51
C LYS A 636 14.44 -27.84 -9.91
N LYS A 637 15.00 -28.68 -9.03
CA LYS A 637 15.29 -30.10 -9.30
C LYS A 637 14.23 -31.06 -8.72
N ARG A 638 13.16 -30.53 -8.11
CA ARG A 638 12.12 -31.33 -7.41
C ARG A 638 10.74 -31.14 -8.06
N PRO A 639 9.90 -32.21 -8.08
CA PRO A 639 8.52 -32.11 -8.51
C PRO A 639 7.71 -31.22 -7.56
N LEU A 640 6.64 -30.59 -8.07
CA LEU A 640 5.88 -29.53 -7.37
C LEU A 640 5.40 -29.94 -5.97
N ASP A 641 5.02 -31.22 -5.80
CA ASP A 641 4.49 -31.82 -4.58
C ASP A 641 5.54 -32.06 -3.47
N LYS A 642 6.84 -31.93 -3.79
CA LYS A 642 7.97 -32.21 -2.87
C LYS A 642 8.94 -31.03 -2.73
N ARG A 643 8.53 -29.83 -3.15
CA ARG A 643 9.32 -28.62 -3.00
C ARG A 643 9.34 -28.18 -1.53
N PHE A 644 10.48 -27.65 -1.11
CA PHE A 644 10.61 -27.03 0.20
C PHE A 644 9.81 -25.75 0.25
N ILE A 645 8.95 -25.64 1.26
CA ILE A 645 8.04 -24.50 1.47
C ILE A 645 8.67 -23.50 2.44
N SER A 646 9.45 -23.97 3.42
CA SER A 646 10.07 -23.12 4.45
C SER A 646 11.59 -23.29 4.55
N ARG A 647 12.25 -22.27 5.10
CA ARG A 647 13.69 -22.31 5.45
C ARG A 647 13.99 -23.42 6.46
N PHE A 648 13.08 -23.64 7.39
CA PHE A 648 13.19 -24.68 8.41
C PHE A 648 13.19 -26.08 7.79
N GLU A 649 12.27 -26.35 6.87
CA GLU A 649 12.14 -27.64 6.17
C GLU A 649 13.42 -27.98 5.38
N TYR A 650 13.99 -27.00 4.69
CA TYR A 650 15.24 -27.18 3.94
C TYR A 650 16.42 -27.52 4.86
N ILE A 651 16.59 -26.78 5.96
CA ILE A 651 17.70 -27.00 6.90
C ILE A 651 17.51 -28.32 7.67
N ASN A 652 16.28 -28.70 8.02
CA ASN A 652 15.99 -30.01 8.63
C ASN A 652 16.34 -31.15 7.66
N HIS A 653 15.97 -31.03 6.39
CA HIS A 653 16.36 -32.01 5.37
C HIS A 653 17.88 -32.13 5.19
N GLU A 654 18.61 -31.01 5.20
CA GLU A 654 20.08 -31.01 5.13
C GLU A 654 20.70 -31.70 6.36
N LEU A 655 20.18 -31.41 7.55
CA LEU A 655 20.57 -32.05 8.80
C LEU A 655 20.34 -33.57 8.76
N THR A 656 19.15 -34.01 8.36
CA THR A 656 18.79 -35.43 8.26
C THR A 656 19.71 -36.17 7.28
N SER A 657 20.01 -35.56 6.14
CA SER A 657 20.94 -36.12 5.16
C SER A 657 22.36 -36.26 5.75
N PHE A 658 22.83 -35.25 6.48
CA PHE A 658 24.14 -35.25 7.12
C PHE A 658 24.26 -36.32 8.23
N LEU A 659 23.24 -36.45 9.09
CA LEU A 659 23.20 -37.46 10.16
C LEU A 659 23.11 -38.88 9.59
N GLY A 660 22.35 -39.07 8.50
CA GLY A 660 22.28 -40.35 7.80
C GLY A 660 23.63 -40.78 7.23
N LEU A 661 24.37 -39.84 6.63
CA LEU A 661 25.72 -40.11 6.11
C LEU A 661 26.69 -40.50 7.22
N LEU A 662 26.71 -39.76 8.35
CA LEU A 662 27.56 -40.11 9.49
C LEU A 662 27.25 -41.50 10.04
N THR A 663 25.97 -41.83 10.15
CA THR A 663 25.52 -43.16 10.59
C THR A 663 26.07 -44.26 9.70
N LEU A 664 26.01 -44.08 8.38
CA LEU A 664 26.55 -45.04 7.42
C LEU A 664 28.08 -45.16 7.53
N VAL A 665 28.79 -44.04 7.71
CA VAL A 665 30.25 -44.04 7.90
C VAL A 665 30.64 -44.81 9.16
N PHE A 666 29.99 -44.58 10.30
CA PHE A 666 30.28 -45.31 11.54
C PHE A 666 29.88 -46.78 11.47
N LEU A 667 28.83 -47.12 10.72
CA LEU A 667 28.47 -48.52 10.45
C LEU A 667 29.59 -49.22 9.68
N LEU A 668 30.06 -48.63 8.58
CA LEU A 668 31.15 -49.18 7.77
C LEU A 668 32.44 -49.28 8.56
N LEU A 669 32.77 -48.25 9.34
CA LEU A 669 33.96 -48.25 10.19
C LEU A 669 33.86 -49.32 11.28
N GLY A 670 32.67 -49.54 11.84
CA GLY A 670 32.39 -50.64 12.76
C GLY A 670 32.61 -52.02 12.15
N LEU A 671 32.13 -52.22 10.91
CA LEU A 671 32.36 -53.47 10.16
C LEU A 671 33.84 -53.70 9.84
N ILE A 672 34.57 -52.65 9.42
CA ILE A 672 35.99 -52.72 9.12
C ILE A 672 36.80 -53.01 10.40
N CYS A 673 36.58 -52.24 11.47
CA CYS A 673 37.25 -52.46 12.75
C CYS A 673 36.93 -53.83 13.33
N GLY A 674 35.68 -54.28 13.25
CA GLY A 674 35.26 -55.63 13.65
C GLY A 674 35.93 -56.71 12.83
N GLY A 675 36.01 -56.54 11.50
CA GLY A 675 36.70 -57.46 10.61
C GLY A 675 38.20 -57.55 10.90
N ILE A 676 38.88 -56.42 11.09
CA ILE A 676 40.29 -56.35 11.49
C ILE A 676 40.49 -57.04 12.84
N TYR A 677 39.62 -56.77 13.81
CA TYR A 677 39.69 -57.38 15.14
C TYR A 677 39.56 -58.91 15.05
N ILE A 678 38.57 -59.43 14.30
CA ILE A 678 38.39 -60.87 14.10
C ILE A 678 39.58 -61.49 13.36
N TYR A 679 40.10 -60.84 12.32
CA TYR A 679 41.25 -61.30 11.56
C TYR A 679 42.50 -61.41 12.44
N GLN A 680 42.77 -60.39 13.24
CA GLN A 680 43.90 -60.38 14.15
C GLN A 680 43.78 -61.50 15.21
N ILE A 681 42.56 -61.87 15.66
CA ILE A 681 42.36 -62.99 16.61
C ILE A 681 42.73 -64.31 15.95
N LYS A 682 42.39 -64.44 14.67
CA LYS A 682 42.67 -65.64 13.90
C LYS A 682 44.16 -65.82 13.59
N VAL A 683 44.90 -64.73 13.35
CA VAL A 683 46.31 -64.77 12.93
C VAL A 683 47.29 -64.73 14.10
N ASN A 684 47.09 -63.81 15.05
CA ASN A 684 48.07 -63.52 16.11
C ASN A 684 47.74 -64.16 17.46
N SER A 685 46.77 -65.09 17.51
CA SER A 685 46.25 -65.74 18.72
C SER A 685 45.60 -64.76 19.72
N VAL A 686 45.20 -65.24 20.90
CA VAL A 686 44.30 -64.51 21.84
C VAL A 686 44.98 -63.32 22.53
N GLU A 687 46.32 -63.23 22.46
CA GLU A 687 47.14 -62.24 23.15
C GLU A 687 48.01 -61.45 22.15
N TRP A 688 47.51 -60.30 21.69
CA TRP A 688 48.33 -59.35 20.93
C TRP A 688 48.37 -57.96 21.59
N LYS A 689 49.48 -57.24 21.38
CA LYS A 689 49.86 -55.99 22.08
C LYS A 689 48.80 -54.88 22.06
N TRP A 690 48.06 -54.77 20.96
CA TRP A 690 47.02 -53.78 20.68
C TRP A 690 45.57 -54.21 21.01
N LYS A 691 45.34 -55.38 21.61
CA LYS A 691 43.99 -55.95 21.78
C LYS A 691 43.06 -55.00 22.53
N LYS A 692 43.54 -54.47 23.66
CA LYS A 692 42.79 -53.51 24.50
C LYS A 692 42.41 -52.23 23.72
N TYR A 693 43.31 -51.75 22.86
CA TYR A 693 43.03 -50.58 22.01
C TYR A 693 42.00 -50.91 20.92
N GLY A 694 42.05 -52.12 20.34
CA GLY A 694 41.06 -52.61 19.39
C GLY A 694 39.66 -52.74 20.00
N GLU A 695 39.56 -53.30 21.21
CA GLU A 695 38.29 -53.41 21.96
C GLU A 695 37.71 -52.02 22.28
N ILE A 696 38.53 -51.09 22.79
CA ILE A 696 38.09 -49.72 23.08
C ILE A 696 37.61 -49.03 21.80
N THR A 697 38.36 -49.16 20.69
CA THR A 697 38.00 -48.55 19.41
C THR A 697 36.64 -49.07 18.93
N LEU A 698 36.40 -50.39 19.01
CA LEU A 698 35.15 -51.00 18.57
C LEU A 698 33.95 -50.54 19.43
N ILE A 699 34.16 -50.39 20.75
CA ILE A 699 33.14 -49.83 21.65
C ILE A 699 32.84 -48.37 21.28
N VAL A 700 33.87 -47.55 21.10
CA VAL A 700 33.70 -46.12 20.76
C VAL A 700 32.94 -45.96 19.44
N VAL A 701 33.30 -46.75 18.42
CA VAL A 701 32.65 -46.73 17.11
C VAL A 701 31.19 -47.19 17.20
N ALA A 702 30.90 -48.22 17.99
CA ALA A 702 29.54 -48.68 18.23
C ALA A 702 28.68 -47.63 18.96
N VAL A 703 29.24 -46.94 19.95
CA VAL A 703 28.55 -45.85 20.66
C VAL A 703 28.23 -44.69 19.70
N PHE A 704 29.19 -44.25 18.88
CA PHE A 704 28.93 -43.21 17.90
C PHE A 704 27.90 -43.62 16.86
N PHE A 705 27.97 -44.86 16.35
CA PHE A 705 26.94 -45.40 15.44
C PHE A 705 25.54 -45.29 16.07
N ILE A 706 25.38 -45.74 17.31
CA ILE A 706 24.09 -45.69 18.02
C ILE A 706 23.61 -44.24 18.17
N LEU A 707 24.48 -43.33 18.62
CA LEU A 707 24.11 -41.92 18.81
C LEU A 707 23.67 -41.25 17.51
N PHE A 708 24.44 -41.41 16.42
CA PHE A 708 24.07 -40.82 15.12
C PHE A 708 22.85 -41.48 14.50
N PHE A 709 22.68 -42.80 14.67
CA PHE A 709 21.51 -43.51 14.20
C PHE A 709 20.23 -42.97 14.86
N PHE A 710 20.21 -42.82 16.19
CA PHE A 710 19.04 -42.26 16.87
C PHE A 710 18.81 -40.78 16.57
N ALA A 711 19.88 -39.99 16.38
CA ALA A 711 19.74 -38.61 15.92
C ALA A 711 19.15 -38.53 14.50
N TYR A 712 19.55 -39.44 13.60
CA TYR A 712 18.97 -39.56 12.26
C TYR A 712 17.49 -39.96 12.29
N LEU A 713 17.12 -40.91 13.16
CA LEU A 713 15.71 -41.28 13.35
C LEU A 713 14.88 -40.10 13.85
N PHE A 714 15.45 -39.26 14.71
CA PHE A 714 14.78 -38.10 15.30
C PHE A 714 14.47 -37.00 14.29
N THR A 715 15.36 -36.75 13.33
CA THR A 715 15.16 -35.68 12.33
C THR A 715 14.46 -36.18 11.06
N ASN A 716 14.19 -37.49 10.96
CA ASN A 716 13.54 -38.07 9.79
C ASN A 716 12.01 -38.10 9.95
N ASP A 717 11.34 -37.25 9.19
CA ASP A 717 9.88 -37.09 9.21
C ASP A 717 9.11 -38.32 8.70
N SER A 718 9.80 -39.30 8.12
CA SER A 718 9.17 -40.53 7.58
C SER A 718 8.96 -41.63 8.62
N ILE A 719 9.52 -41.48 9.83
CA ILE A 719 9.51 -42.54 10.85
C ILE A 719 8.57 -42.15 11.99
N PRO A 720 7.33 -42.66 12.01
CA PRO A 720 6.41 -42.42 13.12
C PRO A 720 7.01 -42.95 14.42
N LEU A 721 6.75 -42.25 15.54
CA LEU A 721 7.20 -42.53 16.92
C LEU A 721 8.53 -41.88 17.39
N PHE A 722 9.44 -41.52 16.49
CA PHE A 722 10.73 -40.90 16.86
C PHE A 722 10.95 -39.50 16.28
N GLY A 723 10.24 -39.14 15.21
CA GLY A 723 10.43 -37.89 14.48
C GLY A 723 9.70 -36.68 15.08
N ALA A 724 10.26 -35.49 14.85
CA ALA A 724 9.63 -34.18 15.02
C ALA A 724 8.45 -33.97 14.03
N THR A 725 7.36 -34.74 14.16
CA THR A 725 6.19 -34.60 13.27
C THR A 725 5.09 -33.73 13.90
N PRO A 726 4.70 -32.62 13.26
CA PRO A 726 3.30 -32.28 13.10
C PRO A 726 2.71 -33.16 11.99
N ALA A 727 1.48 -33.62 12.17
CA ALA A 727 0.77 -34.39 11.14
C ALA A 727 0.74 -33.60 9.83
N LYS A 728 1.30 -34.18 8.75
CA LYS A 728 1.09 -33.66 7.40
C LYS A 728 -0.39 -33.85 7.07
N SER A 729 -1.22 -32.81 7.30
CA SER A 729 -2.60 -32.81 6.85
C SER A 729 -2.62 -32.92 5.32
N PRO A 730 -3.37 -33.88 4.72
CA PRO A 730 -3.53 -33.95 3.29
C PRO A 730 -4.55 -32.90 2.85
N ALA A 731 -4.19 -31.62 2.91
CA ALA A 731 -5.01 -30.53 2.37
C ALA A 731 -4.20 -29.22 2.22
N ALA A 732 -3.09 -29.27 1.48
CA ALA A 732 -2.73 -28.10 0.66
C ALA A 732 -3.52 -28.25 -0.65
N VAL A 733 -4.83 -28.02 -0.53
CA VAL A 733 -5.71 -27.79 -1.68
C VAL A 733 -5.14 -26.60 -2.42
N ILE A 734 -4.68 -26.85 -3.65
CA ILE A 734 -4.61 -25.85 -4.69
C ILE A 734 -5.94 -25.11 -4.64
N ILE A 735 -5.94 -23.82 -4.30
CA ILE A 735 -7.16 -23.00 -4.41
C ILE A 735 -7.43 -22.89 -5.91
N GLY A 736 -8.25 -23.80 -6.38
CA GLY A 736 -8.71 -24.00 -7.74
C GLY A 736 -9.69 -25.16 -7.72
N GLU A 737 -10.96 -24.84 -7.92
CA GLU A 737 -12.11 -25.74 -8.09
C GLU A 737 -12.80 -26.29 -6.83
N THR A 738 -13.90 -25.60 -6.52
CA THR A 738 -15.20 -26.10 -6.10
C THR A 738 -15.42 -27.61 -6.13
N SER A 739 -15.73 -28.19 -4.97
CA SER A 739 -16.77 -29.23 -4.89
C SER A 739 -17.37 -29.26 -3.49
N ALA A 740 -18.52 -28.60 -3.35
CA ALA A 740 -19.45 -28.82 -2.27
C ALA A 740 -20.71 -29.42 -2.89
N THR A 741 -20.89 -30.73 -2.75
CA THR A 741 -22.23 -31.33 -2.73
C THR A 741 -22.21 -32.58 -1.87
N ASP A 742 -22.86 -32.48 -0.70
CA ASP A 742 -24.03 -33.30 -0.42
C ASP A 742 -24.89 -32.63 0.67
N THR A 743 -25.89 -31.86 0.22
CA THR A 743 -27.33 -32.06 0.47
C THR A 743 -28.11 -30.79 0.16
N ILE A 744 -28.90 -30.80 -0.92
CA ILE A 744 -30.35 -30.53 -0.97
C ILE A 744 -30.78 -30.60 -2.44
N ALA A 745 -31.86 -31.35 -2.67
CA ALA A 745 -32.45 -31.72 -3.95
C ALA A 745 -32.98 -30.54 -4.78
N GLY A 746 -32.96 -30.68 -6.11
CA GLY A 746 -33.76 -29.83 -7.00
C GLY A 746 -33.29 -29.71 -8.46
N VAL A 747 -33.54 -30.75 -9.27
CA VAL A 747 -34.07 -30.71 -10.65
C VAL A 747 -33.45 -29.79 -11.73
N SER A 748 -33.03 -30.48 -12.81
CA SER A 748 -33.05 -30.17 -14.26
C SER A 748 -31.97 -29.29 -14.95
N ALA A 749 -31.14 -30.02 -15.72
CA ALA A 749 -30.96 -29.92 -17.18
C ALA A 749 -30.44 -28.61 -17.81
N ALA A 750 -29.21 -28.64 -18.37
CA ALA A 750 -28.97 -28.82 -19.81
C ALA A 750 -27.48 -28.63 -20.17
N THR A 751 -27.10 -29.26 -21.27
CA THR A 751 -25.78 -29.59 -21.83
C THR A 751 -25.08 -28.42 -22.57
N PRO A 752 -23.89 -28.60 -23.19
CA PRO A 752 -22.66 -27.82 -22.94
C PRO A 752 -22.21 -26.98 -24.14
N LEU A 753 -21.04 -26.32 -24.07
CA LEU A 753 -20.14 -26.10 -25.22
C LEU A 753 -18.73 -25.68 -24.74
N ALA A 754 -17.72 -26.34 -25.33
CA ALA A 754 -16.29 -26.08 -25.29
C ALA A 754 -15.95 -24.67 -25.87
N ASP A 755 -14.77 -24.05 -25.74
CA ASP A 755 -13.41 -24.60 -25.81
C ASP A 755 -12.36 -23.51 -25.45
N GLU A 756 -11.13 -23.96 -25.21
CA GLU A 756 -9.83 -23.30 -25.45
C GLU A 756 -9.48 -21.94 -24.80
N SER A 757 -8.70 -22.02 -23.71
CA SER A 757 -7.42 -21.28 -23.57
C SER A 757 -6.77 -21.55 -22.20
N ALA A 758 -6.35 -22.80 -21.97
CA ALA A 758 -5.51 -23.18 -20.84
C ALA A 758 -4.04 -23.23 -21.28
N ASP A 759 -3.47 -22.10 -21.67
CA ASP A 759 -2.04 -21.95 -21.89
C ASP A 759 -1.66 -20.48 -21.76
N THR A 760 -1.43 -20.02 -20.52
CA THR A 760 -0.66 -18.79 -20.16
C THR A 760 -0.65 -18.46 -18.66
N LEU A 761 -1.24 -19.28 -17.78
CA LEU A 761 -1.46 -18.92 -16.37
C LEU A 761 -0.64 -19.73 -15.35
N ILE A 762 0.64 -20.01 -15.62
CA ILE A 762 1.57 -20.51 -14.58
C ILE A 762 2.98 -19.92 -14.77
N ALA A 763 3.10 -18.62 -14.58
CA ALA A 763 4.39 -17.95 -14.40
C ALA A 763 4.19 -16.64 -13.63
N ASP A 764 3.85 -16.74 -12.33
CA ASP A 764 4.15 -15.75 -11.29
C ASP A 764 3.45 -16.13 -9.97
N ILE A 765 3.75 -17.33 -9.47
CA ILE A 765 3.54 -17.58 -8.04
C ILE A 765 4.78 -17.01 -7.36
N ASP A 766 4.63 -15.79 -6.86
CA ASP A 766 5.47 -15.18 -5.84
C ASP A 766 5.57 -16.18 -4.67
N THR A 767 6.66 -16.96 -4.63
CA THR A 767 6.90 -17.94 -3.57
C THR A 767 7.27 -17.16 -2.32
N SER A 768 6.27 -16.64 -1.62
CA SER A 768 6.45 -16.20 -0.24
C SER A 768 6.95 -17.41 0.55
N THR A 769 8.22 -17.38 0.97
CA THR A 769 8.84 -18.27 1.96
C THR A 769 8.25 -18.02 3.36
N ALA A 770 6.93 -17.82 3.43
CA ALA A 770 6.19 -17.61 4.66
C ALA A 770 5.87 -18.99 5.24
N CYS A 771 6.43 -19.25 6.42
CA CYS A 771 6.13 -20.44 7.19
C CYS A 771 4.67 -20.37 7.68
N VAL A 772 3.87 -21.41 7.44
CA VAL A 772 2.47 -21.50 7.88
C VAL A 772 2.41 -22.44 9.08
N THR A 773 2.08 -21.91 10.26
CA THR A 773 1.86 -22.69 11.47
C THR A 773 0.42 -23.18 11.55
N ASP A 774 0.19 -24.49 11.70
CA ASP A 774 -1.14 -25.03 12.05
C ASP A 774 -1.31 -25.04 13.58
N PRO A 775 -2.19 -24.20 14.16
CA PRO A 775 -2.37 -24.09 15.60
C PRO A 775 -3.03 -25.31 16.27
N SER A 776 -3.42 -26.34 15.50
CA SER A 776 -4.18 -27.50 16.01
C SER A 776 -3.34 -28.75 16.29
N THR A 777 -2.02 -28.74 16.06
CA THR A 777 -1.17 -29.92 16.27
C THR A 777 -0.56 -29.96 17.68
N THR A 778 -1.01 -30.91 18.50
CA THR A 778 -0.40 -31.22 19.80
C THR A 778 0.94 -31.93 19.59
N CYS A 779 2.04 -31.19 19.69
CA CYS A 779 3.38 -31.78 19.60
C CYS A 779 3.71 -32.58 20.88
N ILE A 780 4.01 -33.87 20.73
CA ILE A 780 4.42 -34.78 21.81
C ILE A 780 5.88 -35.20 21.57
N ASN A 781 6.81 -34.24 21.49
CA ASN A 781 8.23 -34.55 21.29
C ASN A 781 9.12 -33.90 22.34
N MET A 782 10.15 -34.64 22.74
CA MET A 782 11.14 -34.26 23.74
C MET A 782 12.46 -33.83 23.06
N PRO A 783 13.20 -32.84 23.59
CA PRO A 783 14.46 -32.40 23.00
C PRO A 783 15.48 -33.54 22.84
N LEU A 784 16.26 -33.53 21.75
CA LEU A 784 17.26 -34.57 21.47
C LEU A 784 18.26 -34.79 22.63
N PRO A 785 18.75 -33.76 23.36
CA PRO A 785 19.65 -33.97 24.49
C PRO A 785 19.03 -34.85 25.59
N THR A 786 17.73 -34.71 25.83
CA THR A 786 16.98 -35.53 26.79
C THR A 786 16.89 -36.97 26.31
N LEU A 787 16.61 -37.18 25.01
CA LEU A 787 16.60 -38.51 24.38
C LEU A 787 17.96 -39.19 24.49
N MET A 788 19.03 -38.45 24.17
CA MET A 788 20.39 -38.94 24.24
C MET A 788 20.81 -39.28 25.68
N ALA A 789 20.40 -38.48 26.67
CA ALA A 789 20.66 -38.78 28.07
C ALA A 789 19.99 -40.10 28.51
N ILE A 790 18.74 -40.34 28.08
CA ILE A 790 18.02 -41.58 28.38
C ILE A 790 18.71 -42.79 27.73
N ILE A 791 19.10 -42.67 26.45
CA ILE A 791 19.79 -43.75 25.72
C ILE A 791 21.16 -44.04 26.38
N LEU A 792 21.91 -43.00 26.74
CA LEU A 792 23.21 -43.14 27.37
C LEU A 792 23.10 -43.75 28.78
N ALA A 793 22.11 -43.34 29.57
CA ALA A 793 21.81 -43.96 30.85
C ALA A 793 21.43 -45.44 30.70
N GLY A 794 20.61 -45.78 29.69
CA GLY A 794 20.28 -47.15 29.35
C GLY A 794 21.49 -48.00 28.95
N MET A 795 22.41 -47.45 28.15
CA MET A 795 23.66 -48.12 27.80
C MET A 795 24.56 -48.37 29.02
N ILE A 796 24.71 -47.37 29.90
CA ILE A 796 25.49 -47.52 31.14
C ILE A 796 24.85 -48.57 32.06
N ALA A 797 23.53 -48.51 32.24
CA ALA A 797 22.79 -49.50 33.03
C ALA A 797 22.95 -50.91 32.45
N GLY A 798 22.82 -51.07 31.12
CA GLY A 798 23.04 -52.34 30.45
C GLY A 798 24.47 -52.86 30.62
N LEU A 799 25.49 -51.99 30.55
CA LEU A 799 26.88 -52.37 30.81
C LEU A 799 27.10 -52.81 32.26
N LEU A 800 26.54 -52.08 33.23
CA LEU A 800 26.63 -52.42 34.64
C LEU A 800 25.91 -53.74 34.94
N LEU A 801 24.68 -53.92 34.45
CA LEU A 801 23.91 -55.15 34.58
C LEU A 801 24.65 -56.33 33.96
N THR A 802 25.20 -56.16 32.75
CA THR A 802 25.97 -57.21 32.07
C THR A 802 27.21 -57.59 32.87
N ARG A 803 27.96 -56.60 33.36
CA ARG A 803 29.25 -56.81 34.04
C ARG A 803 29.10 -57.39 35.45
N TYR A 804 28.13 -56.91 36.21
CA TYR A 804 28.00 -57.23 37.63
C TYR A 804 26.90 -58.26 37.94
N LEU A 805 25.94 -58.46 37.05
CA LEU A 805 24.82 -59.38 37.25
C LEU A 805 24.94 -60.60 36.33
N ILE A 806 25.09 -60.39 35.02
CA ILE A 806 25.10 -61.47 34.02
C ILE A 806 26.45 -62.21 33.96
N MET A 807 27.57 -61.49 33.92
CA MET A 807 28.91 -62.10 33.81
C MET A 807 29.27 -63.02 34.98
N PRO A 808 28.97 -62.68 36.24
CA PRO A 808 29.20 -63.58 37.38
C PRO A 808 28.31 -64.83 37.35
N LEU A 809 27.07 -64.72 36.87
CA LEU A 809 26.16 -65.86 36.69
C LEU A 809 26.65 -66.82 35.59
N LEU A 810 27.25 -66.30 34.51
CA LEU A 810 27.82 -67.09 33.41
C LEU A 810 29.17 -67.73 33.73
N LYS A 811 29.86 -67.29 34.80
CA LYS A 811 31.17 -67.83 35.22
C LYS A 811 31.07 -69.03 36.17
N ARG A 812 29.86 -69.52 36.49
CA ARG A 812 29.71 -70.46 37.59
C ARG A 812 30.02 -71.93 37.25
N ASN A 813 30.13 -72.36 35.99
CA ASN A 813 30.42 -73.76 35.65
C ASN A 813 31.17 -73.92 34.32
N ASP A 814 32.44 -73.55 34.24
CA ASP A 814 33.36 -74.16 33.26
C ASP A 814 34.71 -74.39 33.98
N ILE A 815 34.93 -75.65 34.39
CA ILE A 815 36.22 -76.22 34.81
C ILE A 815 37.08 -76.41 33.53
N PRO A 816 38.42 -76.24 33.57
CA PRO A 816 39.27 -76.02 32.40
C PRO A 816 39.14 -77.02 31.25
#